data_AF-A0AAD4GRE6-F1
#
_entry.id   AF-A0AAD4GRE6-F1
#
_cell.length_a   1.000
_cell.length_b   1.000
_cell.length_c   1.000
_cell.angle_alpha   90.00
_cell.angle_beta   90.00
_cell.angle_gamma   90.00
#
_symmetry.space_group_name_H-M   'P 1'
#
loop_
_entity.id
_entity.type
_entity.pdbx_description
1 polymer ?
#
loop_
_entity_poly.entity_id
_entity_poly.type
_entity_poly.pdbx_seq_one_letter_code
_entity_poly.pdbx_strand_id
1 'polypeptide(L)'
;MSAARYDEEQQQQDKHAWDSPSSETQSSEADILGLLDVDPALNQKMHLVNNGIIATHAAYEFHPSYPKGLTVALYVGMLTGALFWGLSADVIGRRIAFNVSLFICSVFTIAAGASPSWISLGSFVAVSAFGAGGNMILDTTVLLEYLPSGKQWLVTWLAAWWGVGCTIAGLVAWGFMPNFSCGDPTVAPFTSCTRSNNSGWRYLMYTMGAMIFILSTARVTVIRLKETPKFLLGQGKDAELVEHLQMLAAKYKRPCPIDTAQLEACGTITSAHSTSGLGLGELWIHLRSLLATKQLVQLMIPLWLSWLMLGLAYPLFNVFLPSYLWSRGVKFGVTSTYETWRNYALAQVCSIFGPIVSGHMANCRIFGRRYTMVIGGLITSKFAQNVAYPCVIAFTLQIYAACLYGYTVEVLPSAHRATGNGVSVALHRFMGIMSAVIATKADITSSAPVFNVTIYESYNPSDTTTFALFAAAWRAMRPNTAPLFEHLYPCGLMIRPVGNGTSSSSIQNVPMHKIRLLSNTMSPVILRGFRHTLQEDIYIRKASELGLDHSLDLRDSPKAMPMHFDGMFKFEHQTDESTGKQIQVQKPPAYQLFTCQAAAPRGDGHTLFASSRLFFRHLPFPWTVERLLRVTWSLDTNDGYWSASPGNLPLVVRHPVTGLACLRWHEPWDARKTKFSTFKIVIDNEEPGLMDVVGALTYDYRVCVRFAWESGDVLVSDNISMLHTRTAYRRNCDRELWRIHCD
;
A
#
# COMPACT_ATOMS: atom_id res chain seq x y z
N MET A 1 20.38 -12.69 -57.12
CA MET A 1 20.72 -11.28 -56.81
C MET A 1 19.50 -10.45 -56.35
N SER A 2 18.46 -11.06 -55.75
CA SER A 2 17.25 -10.35 -55.29
C SER A 2 16.80 -10.74 -53.86
N ALA A 3 17.55 -11.60 -53.16
CA ALA A 3 17.21 -12.01 -51.79
C ALA A 3 18.13 -11.42 -50.73
N ALA A 4 19.33 -10.93 -51.11
CA ALA A 4 20.27 -10.31 -50.18
C ALA A 4 20.08 -8.79 -49.99
N ARG A 5 19.17 -8.18 -50.76
CA ARG A 5 18.90 -6.72 -50.71
C ARG A 5 17.65 -6.37 -49.89
N TYR A 6 16.85 -7.38 -49.50
CA TYR A 6 15.66 -7.20 -48.67
C TYR A 6 15.98 -7.25 -47.16
N ASP A 7 17.00 -8.02 -46.77
CA ASP A 7 17.43 -8.14 -45.38
C ASP A 7 18.25 -6.92 -44.88
N GLU A 8 18.89 -6.17 -45.78
CA GLU A 8 19.58 -4.91 -45.42
C GLU A 8 18.60 -3.74 -45.21
N GLU A 9 17.50 -3.65 -45.97
CA GLU A 9 16.50 -2.59 -45.79
C GLU A 9 15.65 -2.78 -44.51
N GLN A 10 15.38 -4.02 -44.07
CA GLN A 10 14.68 -4.28 -42.82
C GLN A 10 15.55 -4.11 -41.56
N GLN A 11 16.86 -4.42 -41.63
CA GLN A 11 17.77 -4.14 -40.51
C GLN A 11 18.14 -2.66 -40.35
N GLN A 12 17.94 -1.84 -41.40
CA GLN A 12 18.12 -0.38 -41.31
C GLN A 12 16.84 0.34 -40.86
N GLN A 13 15.65 -0.23 -41.08
CA GLN A 13 14.39 0.29 -40.52
C GLN A 13 14.23 -0.02 -39.02
N ASP A 14 14.71 -1.17 -38.52
CA ASP A 14 14.63 -1.50 -37.09
C ASP A 14 15.68 -0.80 -36.21
N LYS A 15 16.74 -0.23 -36.80
CA LYS A 15 17.72 0.61 -36.09
C LYS A 15 17.37 2.10 -36.07
N HIS A 16 16.47 2.57 -36.94
CA HIS A 16 16.03 3.97 -36.95
C HIS A 16 14.76 4.25 -36.13
N ALA A 17 14.13 3.23 -35.54
CA ALA A 17 12.99 3.41 -34.63
C ALA A 17 13.38 3.76 -33.18
N TRP A 18 14.67 3.80 -32.84
CA TRP A 18 15.16 4.08 -31.49
C TRP A 18 15.99 5.36 -31.33
N ASP A 19 16.24 6.12 -32.41
CA ASP A 19 16.93 7.40 -32.32
C ASP A 19 16.36 8.42 -33.32
N SER A 20 15.41 9.25 -32.87
CA SER A 20 15.41 10.69 -33.18
C SER A 20 14.39 11.47 -32.34
N PRO A 21 14.71 12.74 -32.00
CA PRO A 21 14.04 13.51 -30.96
C PRO A 21 12.86 14.30 -31.53
N SER A 22 11.68 14.20 -30.91
CA SER A 22 10.64 15.22 -31.01
C SER A 22 10.36 15.78 -29.63
N SER A 23 11.06 16.89 -29.39
CA SER A 23 10.86 17.84 -28.32
C SER A 23 9.49 18.51 -28.39
N GLU A 24 9.10 19.05 -27.24
CA GLU A 24 8.09 20.11 -27.05
C GLU A 24 6.61 19.70 -27.04
N THR A 25 6.21 19.02 -25.97
CA THR A 25 5.01 19.36 -25.16
C THR A 25 4.95 18.61 -23.83
N GLN A 26 6.08 18.13 -23.30
CA GLN A 26 6.17 17.49 -21.97
C GLN A 26 6.18 18.48 -20.78
N SER A 27 5.98 19.78 -21.01
CA SER A 27 6.13 20.81 -19.97
C SER A 27 4.83 21.29 -19.32
N SER A 28 3.70 20.56 -19.40
CA SER A 28 2.50 20.89 -18.60
C SER A 28 1.84 19.71 -17.87
N GLU A 29 2.33 18.48 -18.09
CA GLU A 29 1.68 17.26 -17.58
C GLU A 29 2.07 16.94 -16.12
N ALA A 30 3.18 17.50 -15.62
CA ALA A 30 3.61 17.41 -14.22
C ALA A 30 3.02 18.51 -13.31
N ASP A 31 2.33 19.49 -13.89
CA ASP A 31 2.12 20.79 -13.22
C ASP A 31 0.90 20.88 -12.32
N ILE A 32 0.02 19.88 -12.22
CA ILE A 32 -1.17 19.99 -11.34
C ILE A 32 -1.07 19.09 -10.12
N LEU A 33 -0.74 17.80 -10.28
CA LEU A 33 -0.40 16.96 -9.13
C LEU A 33 0.91 17.44 -8.48
N GLY A 34 1.90 17.85 -9.28
CA GLY A 34 3.14 18.42 -8.78
C GLY A 34 2.90 19.71 -7.97
N LEU A 35 2.13 20.68 -8.49
CA LEU A 35 1.83 21.91 -7.74
C LEU A 35 0.87 21.70 -6.56
N LEU A 36 -0.08 20.76 -6.64
CA LEU A 36 -0.96 20.39 -5.51
C LEU A 36 -0.15 19.87 -4.32
N ASP A 37 0.92 19.14 -4.60
CA ASP A 37 1.79 18.53 -3.60
C ASP A 37 2.93 19.46 -3.15
N VAL A 38 3.14 20.62 -3.82
CA VAL A 38 4.30 21.47 -3.56
C VAL A 38 4.25 22.20 -2.22
N ASP A 39 3.12 22.79 -1.95
CA ASP A 39 2.92 23.69 -0.82
C ASP A 39 2.63 22.96 0.52
N PRO A 40 1.82 21.91 0.58
CA PRO A 40 1.36 21.37 1.86
C PRO A 40 2.44 20.62 2.64
N ALA A 41 3.22 19.80 1.91
CA ALA A 41 4.37 19.12 2.47
C ALA A 41 5.44 20.14 2.91
N LEU A 42 5.67 21.21 2.14
CA LEU A 42 6.59 22.29 2.52
C LEU A 42 6.26 22.85 3.92
N ASN A 43 4.99 23.13 4.14
CA ASN A 43 4.51 23.96 5.25
C ASN A 43 4.81 23.37 6.64
N GLN A 44 4.47 22.11 6.88
CA GLN A 44 4.52 21.56 8.24
C GLN A 44 5.94 21.54 8.83
N LYS A 45 6.90 21.01 8.08
CA LYS A 45 8.27 20.85 8.58
C LYS A 45 9.03 22.16 8.57
N MET A 46 8.66 23.06 7.67
CA MET A 46 9.09 24.44 7.70
C MET A 46 8.70 25.14 9.00
N HIS A 47 7.49 24.96 9.54
CA HIS A 47 7.11 25.52 10.85
C HIS A 47 7.90 24.95 12.02
N LEU A 48 8.20 23.64 11.99
CA LEU A 48 9.03 23.02 13.01
C LEU A 48 10.43 23.64 13.04
N VAL A 49 11.02 23.83 11.86
CA VAL A 49 12.33 24.43 11.68
C VAL A 49 12.32 25.92 12.03
N ASN A 50 11.32 26.68 11.57
CA ASN A 50 11.17 28.10 11.89
C ASN A 50 11.15 28.33 13.40
N ASN A 51 10.41 27.50 14.15
CA ASN A 51 10.40 27.55 15.61
C ASN A 51 11.80 27.32 16.20
N GLY A 52 12.52 26.30 15.73
CA GLY A 52 13.90 26.05 16.16
C GLY A 52 14.87 27.20 15.85
N ILE A 53 14.64 27.89 14.73
CA ILE A 53 15.45 29.04 14.31
C ILE A 53 15.21 30.27 15.18
N ILE A 54 13.95 30.62 15.42
CA ILE A 54 13.60 31.87 16.11
C ILE A 54 13.67 31.78 17.62
N ALA A 55 13.48 30.59 18.21
CA ALA A 55 13.25 30.44 19.65
C ALA A 55 14.36 31.06 20.52
N THR A 56 15.63 30.86 20.15
CA THR A 56 16.78 31.39 20.90
C THR A 56 16.82 32.92 20.86
N HIS A 57 16.72 33.51 19.66
CA HIS A 57 16.82 34.96 19.49
C HIS A 57 15.58 35.69 20.04
N ALA A 58 14.40 35.09 19.96
CA ALA A 58 13.21 35.62 20.62
C ALA A 58 13.30 35.53 22.15
N ALA A 59 13.94 34.48 22.68
CA ALA A 59 14.16 34.35 24.13
C ALA A 59 15.18 35.37 24.66
N TYR A 60 16.22 35.70 23.88
CA TYR A 60 17.16 36.77 24.24
C TYR A 60 16.50 38.15 24.34
N GLU A 61 15.45 38.42 23.56
CA GLU A 61 14.74 39.69 23.61
C GLU A 61 13.69 39.74 24.73
N PHE A 62 12.87 38.69 24.84
CA PHE A 62 11.71 38.70 25.75
C PHE A 62 11.99 38.14 27.15
N HIS A 63 13.16 37.56 27.39
CA HIS A 63 13.59 37.04 28.69
C HIS A 63 12.54 36.17 29.40
N PRO A 64 11.98 35.14 28.74
CA PRO A 64 10.89 34.35 29.31
C PRO A 64 11.37 33.48 30.46
N SER A 65 10.50 33.25 31.46
CA SER A 65 10.75 32.31 32.55
C SER A 65 10.98 30.86 32.06
N TYR A 66 10.42 30.52 30.89
CA TYR A 66 10.59 29.20 30.27
C TYR A 66 10.93 29.32 28.77
N PRO A 67 12.24 29.30 28.40
CA PRO A 67 12.70 29.49 27.01
C PRO A 67 12.26 28.42 26.02
N LYS A 68 11.92 27.21 26.49
CA LYS A 68 11.43 26.11 25.64
C LYS A 68 9.91 26.13 25.43
N GLY A 69 9.21 27.13 25.98
CA GLY A 69 7.76 27.27 25.88
C GLY A 69 7.25 27.43 24.45
N LEU A 70 8.06 27.98 23.55
CA LEU A 70 7.67 28.13 22.14
C LEU A 70 7.55 26.78 21.42
N THR A 71 8.45 25.84 21.70
CA THR A 71 8.38 24.47 21.20
C THR A 71 7.15 23.73 21.74
N VAL A 72 6.80 23.95 23.01
CA VAL A 72 5.55 23.41 23.59
C VAL A 72 4.33 23.96 22.86
N ALA A 73 4.26 25.29 22.69
CA ALA A 73 3.15 25.95 22.00
C ALA A 73 2.98 25.44 20.56
N LEU A 74 4.08 25.29 19.82
CA LEU A 74 4.09 24.71 18.48
C LEU A 74 3.49 23.28 18.48
N TYR A 75 4.00 22.37 19.31
CA TYR A 75 3.54 20.98 19.29
C TYR A 75 2.11 20.79 19.81
N VAL A 76 1.66 21.61 20.76
CA VAL A 76 0.26 21.65 21.21
C VAL A 76 -0.63 22.11 20.05
N GLY A 77 -0.24 23.15 19.31
CA GLY A 77 -0.92 23.58 18.10
C GLY A 77 -1.00 22.46 17.05
N MET A 78 0.12 21.81 16.74
CA MET A 78 0.14 20.70 15.78
C MET A 78 -0.71 19.51 16.21
N LEU A 79 -0.73 19.16 17.50
CA LEU A 79 -1.55 18.06 18.05
C LEU A 79 -3.04 18.38 17.94
N THR A 80 -3.45 19.55 18.42
CA THR A 80 -4.86 19.98 18.39
C THR A 80 -5.35 20.15 16.95
N GLY A 81 -4.52 20.71 16.07
CA GLY A 81 -4.79 20.82 14.63
C GLY A 81 -4.94 19.46 13.96
N ALA A 82 -4.02 18.54 14.20
CA ALA A 82 -4.10 17.18 13.66
C ALA A 82 -5.42 16.48 14.06
N LEU A 83 -5.82 16.58 15.33
CA LEU A 83 -7.08 15.98 15.80
C LEU A 83 -8.31 16.69 15.20
N PHE A 84 -8.33 18.01 15.21
CA PHE A 84 -9.46 18.79 14.70
C PHE A 84 -9.67 18.58 13.20
N TRP A 85 -8.63 18.79 12.38
CA TRP A 85 -8.73 18.67 10.93
C TRP A 85 -8.89 17.23 10.47
N GLY A 86 -8.29 16.26 11.18
CA GLY A 86 -8.45 14.84 10.89
C GLY A 86 -9.89 14.35 11.06
N LEU A 87 -10.63 14.86 12.04
CA LEU A 87 -12.03 14.48 12.28
C LEU A 87 -13.01 15.34 11.46
N SER A 88 -12.73 16.64 11.30
CA SER A 88 -13.67 17.57 10.65
C SER A 88 -13.61 17.53 9.13
N ALA A 89 -12.49 17.13 8.53
CA ALA A 89 -12.35 17.10 7.07
C ALA A 89 -13.28 16.08 6.39
N ASP A 90 -13.71 15.04 7.12
CA ASP A 90 -14.68 14.04 6.62
C ASP A 90 -16.10 14.63 6.50
N VAL A 91 -16.39 15.69 7.27
CA VAL A 91 -17.70 16.36 7.29
C VAL A 91 -17.69 17.60 6.39
N ILE A 92 -16.65 18.43 6.53
CA ILE A 92 -16.55 19.74 5.86
C ILE A 92 -16.11 19.59 4.39
N GLY A 93 -15.44 18.49 4.04
CA GLY A 93 -14.84 18.26 2.73
C GLY A 93 -13.34 18.53 2.70
N ARG A 94 -12.62 17.77 1.87
CA ARG A 94 -11.17 17.88 1.72
C ARG A 94 -10.78 19.21 1.14
N ARG A 95 -11.50 19.70 0.13
CA ARG A 95 -11.17 20.96 -0.55
C ARG A 95 -11.17 22.15 0.40
N ILE A 96 -12.18 22.27 1.27
CA ILE A 96 -12.30 23.39 2.20
C ILE A 96 -11.25 23.26 3.30
N ALA A 97 -11.15 22.08 3.93
CA ALA A 97 -10.17 21.84 4.98
C ALA A 97 -8.72 22.10 4.52
N PHE A 98 -8.39 21.68 3.29
CA PHE A 98 -7.06 21.81 2.70
C PHE A 98 -6.67 23.27 2.42
N ASN A 99 -7.62 24.13 2.04
CA ASN A 99 -7.33 25.55 1.77
C ASN A 99 -7.34 26.40 3.06
N VAL A 100 -8.32 26.19 3.94
CA VAL A 100 -8.48 27.00 5.16
C VAL A 100 -7.33 26.77 6.14
N SER A 101 -6.88 25.52 6.29
CA SER A 101 -5.79 25.20 7.22
C SER A 101 -4.48 25.90 6.85
N LEU A 102 -4.14 25.97 5.56
CA LEU A 102 -2.96 26.70 5.10
C LEU A 102 -3.13 28.22 5.23
N PHE A 103 -4.31 28.75 4.92
CA PHE A 103 -4.58 30.17 5.06
C PHE A 103 -4.38 30.65 6.51
N ILE A 104 -4.97 29.93 7.48
CA ILE A 104 -4.74 30.17 8.93
C ILE A 104 -3.24 30.15 9.23
N CYS A 105 -2.54 29.14 8.71
CA CYS A 105 -1.12 28.99 8.93
C CYS A 105 -0.32 30.23 8.47
N SER A 106 -0.57 30.72 7.25
CA SER A 106 0.10 31.91 6.71
C SER A 106 -0.16 33.19 7.52
N VAL A 107 -1.43 33.50 7.80
CA VAL A 107 -1.84 34.73 8.50
C VAL A 107 -1.23 34.79 9.90
N PHE A 108 -1.31 33.71 10.65
CA PHE A 108 -0.78 33.68 12.01
C PHE A 108 0.75 33.59 12.08
N THR A 109 1.41 33.12 11.02
CA THR A 109 2.88 33.18 10.90
C THR A 109 3.36 34.61 10.67
N ILE A 110 2.67 35.36 9.82
CA ILE A 110 2.95 36.80 9.62
C ILE A 110 2.68 37.54 10.94
N ALA A 111 1.55 37.28 11.60
CA ALA A 111 1.21 37.89 12.89
C ALA A 111 2.24 37.57 13.99
N ALA A 112 2.79 36.35 14.01
CA ALA A 112 3.85 35.97 14.93
C ALA A 112 5.14 36.81 14.78
N GLY A 113 5.48 37.25 13.55
CA GLY A 113 6.58 38.20 13.32
C GLY A 113 6.35 39.58 13.94
N ALA A 114 5.08 39.98 14.10
CA ALA A 114 4.69 41.25 14.71
C ALA A 114 4.49 41.16 16.24
N SER A 115 4.75 40.01 16.85
CA SER A 115 4.45 39.77 18.26
C SER A 115 5.20 40.73 19.21
N PRO A 116 4.49 41.34 20.19
CA PRO A 116 5.07 42.27 21.15
C PRO A 116 5.59 41.59 22.43
N SER A 117 5.26 40.32 22.67
CA SER A 117 5.64 39.59 23.89
C SER A 117 5.80 38.09 23.62
N TRP A 118 6.51 37.40 24.51
CA TRP A 118 6.72 35.94 24.44
C TRP A 118 5.41 35.15 24.40
N ILE A 119 4.42 35.56 25.22
CA ILE A 119 3.11 34.89 25.28
C ILE A 119 2.37 35.07 23.96
N SER A 120 2.36 36.31 23.42
CA SER A 120 1.73 36.58 22.13
C SER A 120 2.40 35.81 21.00
N LEU A 121 3.74 35.74 20.99
CA LEU A 121 4.49 34.92 20.04
C LEU A 121 4.08 33.44 20.14
N GLY A 122 4.04 32.90 21.36
CA GLY A 122 3.60 31.52 21.61
C GLY A 122 2.18 31.24 21.16
N SER A 123 1.23 32.15 21.43
CA SER A 123 -0.16 32.01 20.98
C SER A 123 -0.28 32.01 19.46
N PHE A 124 0.39 32.94 18.76
CA PHE A 124 0.36 32.99 17.30
C PHE A 124 1.06 31.78 16.67
N VAL A 125 2.17 31.32 17.25
CA VAL A 125 2.83 30.08 16.82
C VAL A 125 1.93 28.86 17.03
N ALA A 126 1.20 28.77 18.13
CA ALA A 126 0.25 27.68 18.38
C ALA A 126 -0.89 27.67 17.35
N VAL A 127 -1.48 28.83 17.03
CA VAL A 127 -2.55 28.92 16.02
C VAL A 127 -2.03 28.68 14.60
N SER A 128 -0.83 29.17 14.27
CA SER A 128 -0.17 28.82 13.00
C SER A 128 0.07 27.31 12.90
N ALA A 129 0.56 26.70 13.98
CA ALA A 129 0.83 25.26 14.08
C ALA A 129 -0.45 24.41 14.04
N PHE A 130 -1.58 24.94 14.50
CA PHE A 130 -2.90 24.31 14.32
C PHE A 130 -3.27 24.16 12.84
N GLY A 131 -3.02 25.19 12.02
CA GLY A 131 -3.15 25.11 10.56
C GLY A 131 -2.15 24.15 9.91
N ALA A 132 -0.89 24.17 10.35
CA ALA A 132 0.16 23.27 9.88
C ALA A 132 -0.13 21.79 10.21
N GLY A 133 -0.70 21.51 11.39
CA GLY A 133 -1.09 20.17 11.83
C GLY A 133 -2.20 19.57 10.96
N GLY A 134 -3.12 20.40 10.45
CA GLY A 134 -4.17 19.97 9.54
C GLY A 134 -3.67 19.59 8.16
N ASN A 135 -2.79 20.41 7.58
CA ASN A 135 -2.22 20.11 6.26
C ASN A 135 -1.60 18.70 6.23
N MET A 136 -0.76 18.35 7.20
CA MET A 136 -0.10 17.03 7.19
C MET A 136 -1.04 15.82 6.98
N ILE A 137 -2.20 15.82 7.63
CA ILE A 137 -3.17 14.72 7.51
C ILE A 137 -3.87 14.80 6.16
N LEU A 138 -4.26 16.01 5.76
CA LEU A 138 -4.98 16.25 4.51
C LEU A 138 -4.11 15.90 3.30
N ASP A 139 -2.81 16.17 3.33
CA ASP A 139 -1.87 15.95 2.22
C ASP A 139 -1.80 14.49 1.83
N THR A 140 -1.51 13.64 2.83
CA THR A 140 -1.42 12.19 2.62
C THR A 140 -2.77 11.60 2.22
N THR A 141 -3.87 12.15 2.74
CA THR A 141 -5.23 11.67 2.46
C THR A 141 -5.67 12.03 1.05
N VAL A 142 -5.53 13.30 0.65
CA VAL A 142 -5.87 13.79 -0.69
C VAL A 142 -5.03 13.06 -1.74
N LEU A 143 -3.72 12.94 -1.53
CA LEU A 143 -2.84 12.24 -2.46
C LEU A 143 -3.22 10.77 -2.63
N LEU A 144 -3.50 10.04 -1.53
CA LEU A 144 -3.92 8.64 -1.59
C LEU A 144 -5.26 8.44 -2.30
N GLU A 145 -6.17 9.39 -2.20
CA GLU A 145 -7.48 9.34 -2.83
C GLU A 145 -7.43 9.60 -4.34
N TYR A 146 -6.37 10.25 -4.82
CA TYR A 146 -6.09 10.42 -6.26
C TYR A 146 -5.13 9.36 -6.84
N LEU A 147 -4.32 8.69 -6.02
CA LEU A 147 -3.35 7.71 -6.49
C LEU A 147 -3.96 6.33 -6.80
N PRO A 148 -3.67 5.74 -7.97
CA PRO A 148 -3.96 4.33 -8.24
C PRO A 148 -3.25 3.41 -7.24
N SER A 149 -3.84 2.25 -6.94
CA SER A 149 -3.31 1.28 -5.97
C SER A 149 -1.84 0.90 -6.21
N GLY A 150 -1.43 0.70 -7.47
CA GLY A 150 -0.05 0.37 -7.83
C GLY A 150 0.97 1.52 -7.67
N LYS A 151 0.52 2.75 -7.39
CA LYS A 151 1.36 3.95 -7.25
C LYS A 151 1.35 4.55 -5.85
N GLN A 152 0.72 3.89 -4.87
CA GLN A 152 0.64 4.38 -3.49
C GLN A 152 2.00 4.58 -2.82
N TRP A 153 3.05 3.92 -3.32
CA TRP A 153 4.42 4.13 -2.85
C TRP A 153 4.91 5.59 -3.02
N LEU A 154 4.32 6.37 -3.93
CA LEU A 154 4.62 7.79 -4.13
C LEU A 154 4.34 8.65 -2.89
N VAL A 155 3.51 8.18 -1.96
CA VAL A 155 3.30 8.83 -0.65
C VAL A 155 4.61 8.90 0.14
N THR A 156 5.54 7.96 -0.07
CA THR A 156 6.88 8.02 0.55
C THR A 156 7.75 9.12 -0.06
N TRP A 157 7.56 9.40 -1.35
CA TRP A 157 8.26 10.49 -2.05
C TRP A 157 7.73 11.87 -1.67
N LEU A 158 6.44 12.00 -1.35
CA LEU A 158 5.84 13.23 -0.83
C LEU A 158 6.64 13.81 0.35
N ALA A 159 7.22 12.95 1.18
CA ALA A 159 8.05 13.37 2.31
C ALA A 159 9.35 14.11 1.90
N ALA A 160 9.79 14.05 0.64
CA ALA A 160 10.95 14.82 0.14
C ALA A 160 10.70 16.33 0.23
N TRP A 161 9.45 16.75 0.03
CA TRP A 161 9.06 18.16 0.06
C TRP A 161 9.13 18.78 1.44
N TRP A 162 9.07 17.95 2.48
CA TRP A 162 9.40 18.38 3.83
C TRP A 162 10.83 18.88 3.93
N GLY A 163 11.76 18.19 3.25
CA GLY A 163 13.15 18.62 3.16
C GLY A 163 13.29 19.94 2.42
N VAL A 164 12.54 20.13 1.32
CA VAL A 164 12.54 21.39 0.56
C VAL A 164 12.09 22.56 1.44
N GLY A 165 11.04 22.38 2.25
CA GLY A 165 10.57 23.43 3.16
C GLY A 165 11.58 23.77 4.25
N CYS A 166 12.19 22.76 4.85
CA CYS A 166 13.30 22.92 5.77
C CYS A 166 14.49 23.64 5.14
N THR A 167 14.83 23.34 3.89
CA THR A 167 15.92 23.98 3.15
C THR A 167 15.63 25.44 2.88
N ILE A 168 14.43 25.79 2.43
CA ILE A 168 14.04 27.19 2.20
C ILE A 168 14.15 27.98 3.51
N ALA A 169 13.60 27.47 4.61
CA ALA A 169 13.74 28.11 5.91
C ALA A 169 15.20 28.25 6.36
N GLY A 170 16.03 27.23 6.15
CA GLY A 170 17.45 27.27 6.46
C GLY A 170 18.23 28.30 5.63
N LEU A 171 17.93 28.43 4.33
CA LEU A 171 18.53 29.41 3.44
C LEU A 171 18.12 30.84 3.81
N VAL A 172 16.84 31.07 4.11
CA VAL A 172 16.36 32.39 4.55
C VAL A 172 16.92 32.76 5.91
N ALA A 173 17.04 31.79 6.83
CA ALA A 173 17.73 31.99 8.10
C ALA A 173 19.21 32.33 7.89
N TRP A 174 19.89 31.68 6.96
CA TRP A 174 21.28 32.01 6.62
C TRP A 174 21.43 33.44 6.08
N GLY A 175 20.45 33.97 5.35
CA GLY A 175 20.44 35.37 4.91
C GLY A 175 20.22 36.38 6.05
N PHE A 176 19.24 36.14 6.92
CA PHE A 176 18.83 37.13 7.93
C PHE A 176 19.55 37.01 9.28
N MET A 177 19.79 35.79 9.77
CA MET A 177 20.24 35.59 11.14
C MET A 177 21.67 36.09 11.41
N PRO A 178 22.65 35.97 10.49
CA PRO A 178 23.99 36.52 10.72
C PRO A 178 24.03 38.05 10.77
N ASN A 179 23.13 38.74 10.04
CA ASN A 179 23.20 40.17 9.80
C ASN A 179 22.25 41.00 10.70
N PHE A 180 21.13 40.41 11.13
CA PHE A 180 20.03 41.15 11.78
C PHE A 180 19.63 40.60 13.16
N SER A 181 20.43 39.69 13.73
CA SER A 181 20.15 39.11 15.05
C SER A 181 21.24 39.48 16.06
N CYS A 182 20.84 39.62 17.32
CA CYS A 182 21.78 39.87 18.41
C CYS A 182 22.62 38.61 18.71
N GLY A 183 23.86 38.82 19.17
CA GLY A 183 24.73 37.75 19.67
C GLY A 183 24.30 37.26 21.06
N ASP A 184 24.97 36.21 21.56
CA ASP A 184 24.66 35.62 22.87
C ASP A 184 24.90 36.65 24.00
N PRO A 185 23.86 37.03 24.77
CA PRO A 185 23.98 37.99 25.87
C PRO A 185 24.92 37.53 26.99
N THR A 186 25.20 36.22 27.10
CA THR A 186 26.13 35.68 28.11
C THR A 186 27.59 35.87 27.73
N VAL A 187 27.89 35.99 26.43
CA VAL A 187 29.24 36.18 25.89
C VAL A 187 29.58 37.68 25.78
N ALA A 188 28.58 38.52 25.49
CA ALA A 188 28.72 39.97 25.41
C ALA A 188 27.65 40.69 26.26
N PRO A 189 27.76 40.66 27.61
CA PRO A 189 26.73 41.19 28.51
C PRO A 189 26.52 42.71 28.41
N PHE A 190 27.46 43.43 27.80
CA PHE A 190 27.38 44.89 27.61
C PHE A 190 26.52 45.30 26.40
N THR A 191 26.14 44.36 25.52
CA THR A 191 25.27 44.62 24.37
C THR A 191 23.87 44.07 24.66
N SER A 192 22.96 44.94 25.11
CA SER A 192 21.57 44.53 25.35
C SER A 192 20.88 44.09 24.06
N CYS A 193 20.30 42.88 24.05
CA CYS A 193 19.48 42.41 22.94
C CYS A 193 18.11 43.12 23.01
N THR A 194 17.86 44.03 22.06
CA THR A 194 16.66 44.84 21.98
C THR A 194 15.98 44.63 20.63
N ARG A 195 14.73 45.08 20.48
CA ARG A 195 14.00 44.95 19.22
C ARG A 195 14.73 45.56 18.01
N SER A 196 15.50 46.64 18.20
CA SER A 196 16.19 47.33 17.11
C SER A 196 17.39 46.56 16.55
N ASN A 197 18.07 45.76 17.36
CA ASN A 197 19.24 44.96 16.95
C ASN A 197 18.94 43.45 16.80
N ASN A 198 17.68 43.03 16.97
CA ASN A 198 17.24 41.63 16.91
C ASN A 198 16.01 41.43 15.99
N SER A 199 16.04 42.03 14.82
CA SER A 199 14.93 41.94 13.86
C SER A 199 14.99 40.69 12.95
N GLY A 200 16.09 39.93 12.95
CA GLY A 200 16.30 38.79 12.05
C GLY A 200 15.22 37.70 12.15
N TRP A 201 14.82 37.34 13.37
CA TRP A 201 13.76 36.34 13.58
C TRP A 201 12.38 36.82 13.09
N ARG A 202 12.13 38.14 13.11
CA ARG A 202 10.89 38.73 12.57
C ARG A 202 10.89 38.72 11.05
N TYR A 203 12.01 39.09 10.43
CA TYR A 203 12.17 39.00 8.98
C TYR A 203 11.99 37.58 8.47
N LEU A 204 12.50 36.57 9.19
CA LEU A 204 12.22 35.18 8.88
C LEU A 204 10.72 34.86 8.95
N MET A 205 10.03 35.25 10.02
CA MET A 205 8.59 34.99 10.16
C MET A 205 7.75 35.70 9.09
N TYR A 206 8.07 36.95 8.75
CA TYR A 206 7.39 37.67 7.68
C TYR A 206 7.63 37.06 6.30
N THR A 207 8.88 36.72 5.98
CA THR A 207 9.21 36.13 4.67
C THR A 207 8.63 34.74 4.51
N MET A 208 8.72 33.88 5.53
CA MET A 208 8.10 32.55 5.52
C MET A 208 6.58 32.64 5.50
N GLY A 209 5.98 33.51 6.32
CA GLY A 209 4.54 33.74 6.34
C GLY A 209 4.00 34.27 5.00
N ALA A 210 4.71 35.22 4.38
CA ALA A 210 4.35 35.76 3.07
C ALA A 210 4.49 34.71 1.96
N MET A 211 5.53 33.87 2.00
CA MET A 211 5.67 32.75 1.08
C MET A 211 4.50 31.78 1.19
N ILE A 212 4.13 31.35 2.41
CA ILE A 212 2.97 30.47 2.62
C ILE A 212 1.69 31.15 2.16
N PHE A 213 1.54 32.46 2.37
CA PHE A 213 0.38 33.23 1.92
C PHE A 213 0.25 33.25 0.39
N ILE A 214 1.37 33.44 -0.31
CA ILE A 214 1.43 33.38 -1.78
C ILE A 214 1.02 31.99 -2.26
N LEU A 215 1.57 30.93 -1.66
CA LEU A 215 1.22 29.56 -2.02
C LEU A 215 -0.26 29.24 -1.70
N SER A 216 -0.77 29.70 -0.56
CA SER A 216 -2.18 29.58 -0.18
C SER A 216 -3.11 30.30 -1.15
N THR A 217 -2.70 31.46 -1.65
CA THR A 217 -3.44 32.19 -2.69
C THR A 217 -3.40 31.42 -4.01
N ALA A 218 -2.23 30.90 -4.39
CA ALA A 218 -2.05 30.10 -5.60
C ALA A 218 -2.89 28.82 -5.61
N ARG A 219 -3.11 28.17 -4.46
CA ARG A 219 -4.02 27.01 -4.34
C ARG A 219 -5.45 27.35 -4.78
N VAL A 220 -5.94 28.52 -4.38
CA VAL A 220 -7.32 28.96 -4.69
C VAL A 220 -7.43 29.50 -6.11
N THR A 221 -6.42 30.22 -6.60
CA THR A 221 -6.49 30.94 -7.88
C THR A 221 -6.03 30.09 -9.07
N VAL A 222 -4.91 29.38 -8.94
CA VAL A 222 -4.23 28.66 -10.03
C VAL A 222 -4.62 27.17 -10.06
N ILE A 223 -4.55 26.49 -8.91
CA ILE A 223 -4.61 25.02 -8.87
C ILE A 223 -6.05 24.49 -8.83
N ARG A 224 -6.99 25.24 -8.24
CA ARG A 224 -8.44 24.94 -8.18
C ARG A 224 -8.76 23.46 -7.94
N LEU A 225 -8.29 22.92 -6.82
CA LEU A 225 -8.56 21.55 -6.41
C LEU A 225 -10.07 21.26 -6.36
N LYS A 226 -10.49 20.20 -7.06
CA LYS A 226 -11.83 19.62 -6.94
C LYS A 226 -11.88 18.65 -5.76
N GLU A 227 -13.08 18.42 -5.25
CA GLU A 227 -13.29 17.49 -4.15
C GLU A 227 -12.86 16.06 -4.53
N THR A 228 -12.35 15.29 -3.57
CA THR A 228 -11.71 14.01 -3.87
C THR A 228 -12.73 12.94 -4.29
N PRO A 229 -12.35 11.99 -5.17
CA PRO A 229 -13.26 10.96 -5.65
C PRO A 229 -13.92 10.15 -4.53
N LYS A 230 -13.11 9.80 -3.52
CA LYS A 230 -13.56 9.00 -2.37
C LYS A 230 -14.50 9.77 -1.46
N PHE A 231 -14.29 11.08 -1.27
CA PHE A 231 -15.20 11.92 -0.50
C PHE A 231 -16.56 12.05 -1.19
N LEU A 232 -16.57 12.34 -2.50
CA LEU A 232 -17.81 12.46 -3.27
C LEU A 232 -18.62 11.17 -3.25
N LEU A 233 -17.95 10.02 -3.44
CA LEU A 233 -18.56 8.70 -3.31
C LEU A 233 -19.12 8.45 -1.90
N GLY A 234 -18.37 8.81 -0.86
CA GLY A 234 -18.80 8.67 0.54
C GLY A 234 -19.99 9.56 0.92
N GLN A 235 -20.19 10.68 0.23
CA GLN A 235 -21.33 11.59 0.39
C GLN A 235 -22.53 11.24 -0.52
N GLY A 236 -22.43 10.17 -1.31
CA GLY A 236 -23.46 9.78 -2.28
C GLY A 236 -23.61 10.74 -3.45
N LYS A 237 -22.58 11.54 -3.75
CA LYS A 237 -22.57 12.52 -4.85
C LYS A 237 -22.00 11.90 -6.13
N ASP A 238 -22.63 10.83 -6.58
CA ASP A 238 -22.13 9.99 -7.68
C ASP A 238 -22.09 10.74 -9.02
N ALA A 239 -23.06 11.63 -9.28
CA ALA A 239 -23.08 12.45 -10.48
C ALA A 239 -21.89 13.42 -10.56
N GLU A 240 -21.59 14.12 -9.47
CA GLU A 240 -20.44 15.05 -9.38
C GLU A 240 -19.11 14.30 -9.51
N LEU A 241 -19.03 13.09 -8.94
CA LEU A 241 -17.87 12.21 -9.08
C LEU A 241 -17.62 11.81 -10.55
N VAL A 242 -18.65 11.35 -11.25
CA VAL A 242 -18.53 10.91 -12.65
C VAL A 242 -18.15 12.09 -13.54
N GLU A 243 -18.78 13.25 -13.35
CA GLU A 243 -18.43 14.47 -14.08
C GLU A 243 -16.94 14.83 -13.88
N HIS A 244 -16.45 14.79 -12.63
CA HIS A 244 -15.04 15.06 -12.33
C HIS A 244 -14.09 14.07 -12.99
N LEU A 245 -14.41 12.77 -12.98
CA LEU A 245 -13.58 11.73 -13.60
C LEU A 245 -13.59 11.82 -15.14
N GLN A 246 -14.75 12.14 -15.74
CA GLN A 246 -14.88 12.34 -17.17
C GLN A 246 -14.14 13.59 -17.63
N MET A 247 -14.22 14.70 -16.89
CA MET A 247 -13.42 15.90 -17.15
C MET A 247 -11.91 15.60 -17.09
N LEU A 248 -11.47 14.83 -16.10
CA LEU A 248 -10.07 14.45 -15.95
C LEU A 248 -9.62 13.57 -17.13
N ALA A 249 -10.42 12.58 -17.49
CA ALA A 249 -10.14 11.68 -18.61
C ALA A 249 -10.11 12.43 -19.96
N ALA A 250 -11.06 13.34 -20.19
CA ALA A 250 -11.08 14.20 -21.38
C ALA A 250 -9.85 15.11 -21.44
N LYS A 251 -9.48 15.75 -20.32
CA LYS A 251 -8.29 16.59 -20.23
C LYS A 251 -7.00 15.85 -20.60
N TYR A 252 -6.87 14.60 -20.16
CA TYR A 252 -5.70 13.76 -20.42
C TYR A 252 -5.85 12.82 -21.62
N LYS A 253 -6.89 13.00 -22.45
CA LYS A 253 -7.18 12.18 -23.64
C LYS A 253 -7.17 10.66 -23.36
N ARG A 254 -7.75 10.26 -22.23
CA ARG A 254 -7.91 8.85 -21.83
C ARG A 254 -9.38 8.45 -21.83
N PRO A 255 -9.72 7.18 -22.12
CA PRO A 255 -11.08 6.70 -21.97
C PRO A 255 -11.46 6.62 -20.48
N CYS A 256 -12.62 7.15 -20.11
CA CYS A 256 -13.24 6.92 -18.80
C CYS A 256 -14.36 5.89 -18.96
N PRO A 257 -14.19 4.65 -18.47
CA PRO A 257 -15.22 3.62 -18.59
C PRO A 257 -16.35 3.79 -17.56
N ILE A 258 -16.20 4.70 -16.58
CA ILE A 258 -17.10 4.87 -15.43
C ILE A 258 -18.24 5.82 -15.79
N ASP A 259 -19.47 5.35 -15.57
CA ASP A 259 -20.72 6.11 -15.77
C ASP A 259 -21.60 6.05 -14.53
N THR A 260 -22.53 7.00 -14.38
CA THR A 260 -23.43 7.08 -13.20
C THR A 260 -24.25 5.82 -13.03
N ALA A 261 -24.75 5.24 -14.13
CA ALA A 261 -25.50 4.00 -14.12
C ALA A 261 -24.69 2.80 -13.58
N GLN A 262 -23.37 2.78 -13.80
CA GLN A 262 -22.51 1.72 -13.26
C GLN A 262 -22.28 1.86 -11.75
N LEU A 263 -22.22 3.08 -11.24
CA LEU A 263 -22.12 3.35 -9.80
C LEU A 263 -23.43 3.00 -9.09
N GLU A 264 -24.57 3.39 -9.65
CA GLU A 264 -25.90 3.04 -9.15
C GLU A 264 -26.12 1.52 -9.12
N ALA A 265 -25.62 0.79 -10.14
CA ALA A 265 -25.67 -0.67 -10.19
C ALA A 265 -24.84 -1.36 -9.09
N CYS A 266 -23.87 -0.67 -8.50
CA CYS A 266 -23.07 -1.18 -7.38
C CYS A 266 -23.78 -1.03 -6.02
N GLY A 267 -24.93 -0.34 -5.98
CA GLY A 267 -25.76 -0.12 -4.78
C GLY A 267 -25.37 1.12 -3.98
N THR A 268 -26.30 1.60 -3.14
CA THR A 268 -26.07 2.75 -2.26
C THR A 268 -25.19 2.37 -1.08
N ILE A 269 -24.13 3.15 -0.83
CA ILE A 269 -23.23 2.97 0.31
C ILE A 269 -23.99 3.27 1.60
N THR A 270 -24.41 2.23 2.32
CA THR A 270 -25.01 2.33 3.66
C THR A 270 -23.98 2.51 4.78
N SER A 271 -22.70 2.37 4.47
CA SER A 271 -21.60 2.42 5.43
C SER A 271 -20.51 3.41 5.01
N ALA A 272 -20.64 4.67 5.40
CA ALA A 272 -19.45 5.53 5.48
C ALA A 272 -19.57 6.64 6.51
N HIS A 273 -20.76 7.17 6.80
CA HIS A 273 -20.98 8.11 7.90
C HIS A 273 -22.26 7.75 8.63
N SER A 274 -22.15 7.48 9.93
CA SER A 274 -23.30 7.63 10.80
C SER A 274 -23.74 9.10 10.71
N THR A 275 -25.04 9.34 10.68
CA THR A 275 -25.65 10.67 10.76
C THR A 275 -25.37 11.39 12.10
N SER A 276 -24.52 10.84 12.96
CA SER A 276 -24.08 11.42 14.24
C SER A 276 -22.64 11.94 14.14
N GLY A 277 -22.47 13.26 14.06
CA GLY A 277 -21.18 13.91 13.86
C GLY A 277 -20.16 13.71 14.98
N LEU A 278 -18.87 14.02 14.68
CA LEU A 278 -17.73 14.28 15.58
C LEU A 278 -17.72 13.56 16.96
N GLY A 279 -18.16 12.30 17.00
CA GLY A 279 -18.37 11.58 18.24
C GLY A 279 -17.10 10.89 18.74
N LEU A 280 -16.66 11.20 19.95
CA LEU A 280 -15.67 10.41 20.69
C LEU A 280 -16.06 8.91 20.78
N GLY A 281 -17.35 8.59 20.68
CA GLY A 281 -17.86 7.22 20.61
C GLY A 281 -17.50 6.47 19.33
N GLU A 282 -17.50 7.13 18.17
CA GLU A 282 -17.11 6.51 16.89
C GLU A 282 -15.59 6.29 16.85
N LEU A 283 -14.82 7.26 17.36
CA LEU A 283 -13.39 7.10 17.60
C LEU A 283 -13.09 5.88 18.49
N TRP A 284 -13.87 5.70 19.56
CA TRP A 284 -13.72 4.55 20.46
C TRP A 284 -14.05 3.22 19.80
N ILE A 285 -15.06 3.17 18.94
CA ILE A 285 -15.40 1.97 18.14
C ILE A 285 -14.22 1.60 17.23
N HIS A 286 -13.66 2.56 16.51
CA HIS A 286 -12.51 2.32 15.64
C HIS A 286 -11.25 1.92 16.43
N LEU A 287 -10.98 2.55 17.57
CA LEU A 287 -9.87 2.17 18.46
C LEU A 287 -10.02 0.76 19.01
N ARG A 288 -11.23 0.39 19.46
CA ARG A 288 -11.54 -0.96 19.93
C ARG A 288 -11.36 -1.98 18.81
N SER A 289 -11.78 -1.66 17.59
CA SER A 289 -11.59 -2.51 16.42
C SER A 289 -10.11 -2.63 16.01
N LEU A 290 -9.31 -1.58 16.17
CA LEU A 290 -7.85 -1.61 15.98
C LEU A 290 -7.13 -2.50 17.01
N LEU A 291 -7.74 -2.73 18.16
CA LEU A 291 -7.21 -3.61 19.21
C LEU A 291 -7.98 -4.93 19.32
N ALA A 292 -8.87 -5.24 18.36
CA ALA A 292 -9.78 -6.38 18.47
C ALA A 292 -9.09 -7.74 18.33
N THR A 293 -8.01 -7.84 17.55
CA THR A 293 -7.30 -9.09 17.30
C THR A 293 -5.86 -9.03 17.76
N LYS A 294 -5.32 -10.18 18.22
CA LYS A 294 -3.92 -10.29 18.65
C LYS A 294 -2.94 -9.90 17.52
N GLN A 295 -3.29 -10.17 16.27
CA GLN A 295 -2.48 -9.80 15.09
C GLN A 295 -2.43 -8.28 14.90
N LEU A 296 -3.56 -7.60 15.03
CA LEU A 296 -3.62 -6.16 14.86
C LEU A 296 -2.94 -5.44 16.04
N VAL A 297 -3.07 -5.97 17.26
CA VAL A 297 -2.31 -5.50 18.42
C VAL A 297 -0.79 -5.67 18.23
N GLN A 298 -0.35 -6.84 17.73
CA GLN A 298 1.07 -7.10 17.42
C GLN A 298 1.63 -6.17 16.33
N LEU A 299 0.78 -5.65 15.45
CA LEU A 299 1.13 -4.62 14.47
C LEU A 299 1.12 -3.20 15.09
N MET A 300 0.09 -2.87 15.88
CA MET A 300 -0.14 -1.52 16.40
C MET A 300 0.88 -1.11 17.45
N ILE A 301 1.27 -2.01 18.37
CA ILE A 301 2.25 -1.69 19.42
C ILE A 301 3.59 -1.21 18.84
N PRO A 302 4.28 -1.96 17.96
CA PRO A 302 5.56 -1.50 17.40
C PRO A 302 5.40 -0.29 16.49
N LEU A 303 4.26 -0.14 15.81
CA LEU A 303 3.95 1.04 15.00
C LEU A 303 3.85 2.30 15.88
N TRP A 304 3.03 2.27 16.92
CA TRP A 304 2.88 3.37 17.88
C TRP A 304 4.18 3.69 18.60
N LEU A 305 4.95 2.66 19.00
CA LEU A 305 6.27 2.85 19.60
C LEU A 305 7.23 3.55 18.63
N SER A 306 7.24 3.16 17.35
CA SER A 306 8.04 3.79 16.31
C SER A 306 7.68 5.28 16.13
N TRP A 307 6.39 5.61 16.14
CA TRP A 307 5.92 7.00 16.07
C TRP A 307 6.24 7.81 17.32
N LEU A 308 6.16 7.22 18.52
CA LEU A 308 6.59 7.86 19.77
C LEU A 308 8.08 8.19 19.73
N MET A 309 8.91 7.23 19.32
CA MET A 309 10.37 7.42 19.20
C MET A 309 10.73 8.46 18.16
N LEU A 310 10.08 8.43 16.99
CA LEU A 310 10.27 9.45 15.96
C LEU A 310 9.84 10.83 16.46
N GLY A 311 8.71 10.90 17.18
CA GLY A 311 8.19 12.12 17.80
C GLY A 311 9.12 12.73 18.84
N LEU A 312 10.03 11.95 19.42
CA LEU A 312 11.07 12.41 20.31
C LEU A 312 12.36 12.79 19.55
N ALA A 313 12.91 11.86 18.77
CA ALA A 313 14.20 12.02 18.10
C ALA A 313 14.19 13.13 17.04
N TYR A 314 13.08 13.29 16.31
CA TYR A 314 12.98 14.24 15.22
C TYR A 314 13.07 15.71 15.68
N PRO A 315 12.26 16.18 16.65
CA PRO A 315 12.44 17.51 17.23
C PRO A 315 13.79 17.70 17.91
N LEU A 316 14.28 16.70 18.64
CA LEU A 316 15.56 16.82 19.34
C LEU A 316 16.70 17.13 18.39
N PHE A 317 16.66 16.57 17.17
CA PHE A 317 17.57 16.94 16.11
C PHE A 317 17.18 18.29 15.48
N ASN A 318 16.02 18.41 14.82
CA ASN A 318 15.74 19.54 13.92
C ASN A 318 15.50 20.89 14.64
N VAL A 319 14.89 20.87 15.83
CA VAL A 319 14.56 22.10 16.58
C VAL A 319 15.80 22.65 17.27
N PHE A 320 16.68 21.78 17.78
CA PHE A 320 17.86 22.19 18.54
C PHE A 320 19.16 22.16 17.74
N LEU A 321 19.12 21.76 16.46
CA LEU A 321 20.29 21.76 15.57
C LEU A 321 21.05 23.10 15.53
N PRO A 322 20.42 24.29 15.50
CA PRO A 322 21.16 25.55 15.52
C PRO A 322 21.99 25.74 16.80
N SER A 323 21.39 25.44 17.97
CA SER A 323 22.08 25.50 19.27
C SER A 323 23.23 24.51 19.37
N TYR A 324 23.05 23.34 18.75
CA TYR A 324 24.07 22.31 18.68
C TYR A 324 25.25 22.69 17.78
N LEU A 325 24.98 23.25 16.59
CA LEU A 325 26.03 23.70 15.67
C LEU A 325 26.84 24.86 16.28
N TRP A 326 26.16 25.77 16.98
CA TRP A 326 26.80 26.88 17.69
C TRP A 326 27.77 26.38 18.78
N SER A 327 27.30 25.50 19.68
CA SER A 327 28.13 24.99 20.80
C SER A 327 29.37 24.24 20.31
N ARG A 328 29.28 23.59 19.14
CA ARG A 328 30.40 22.89 18.51
C ARG A 328 31.35 23.80 17.76
N GLY A 329 30.83 24.83 17.08
CA GLY A 329 31.64 25.88 16.50
C GLY A 329 32.59 26.49 17.54
N VAL A 330 32.06 26.81 18.72
CA VAL A 330 32.85 27.30 19.87
C VAL A 330 33.97 26.32 20.26
N LYS A 331 33.70 25.01 20.30
CA LYS A 331 34.72 23.98 20.64
C LYS A 331 35.84 23.86 19.60
N PHE A 332 35.57 24.12 18.33
CA PHE A 332 36.55 24.04 17.24
C PHE A 332 37.14 25.41 16.85
N GLY A 333 36.90 26.46 17.64
CA GLY A 333 37.42 27.81 17.37
C GLY A 333 36.72 28.55 16.22
N VAL A 334 35.58 28.04 15.74
CA VAL A 334 34.76 28.67 14.69
C VAL A 334 33.52 29.30 15.35
N THR A 335 33.63 30.55 15.77
CA THR A 335 32.55 31.29 16.48
C THR A 335 31.65 32.11 15.56
N SER A 336 31.79 31.96 14.24
CA SER A 336 31.02 32.74 13.28
C SER A 336 29.56 32.28 13.20
N THR A 337 28.63 33.22 13.39
CA THR A 337 27.19 33.01 13.20
C THR A 337 26.87 32.61 11.76
N TYR A 338 27.60 33.16 10.78
CA TYR A 338 27.47 32.81 9.37
C TYR A 338 27.75 31.32 9.12
N GLU A 339 28.82 30.78 9.69
CA GLU A 339 29.22 29.38 9.53
C GLU A 339 28.18 28.42 10.13
N THR A 340 27.60 28.79 11.28
CA THR A 340 26.54 28.03 11.95
C THR A 340 25.31 27.90 11.05
N TRP A 341 24.85 29.01 10.49
CA TRP A 341 23.66 29.03 9.63
C TRP A 341 23.90 28.42 8.25
N ARG A 342 25.10 28.56 7.68
CA ARG A 342 25.50 27.83 6.47
C ARG A 342 25.42 26.32 6.69
N ASN A 343 26.04 25.83 7.76
CA ASN A 343 26.06 24.40 8.08
C ASN A 343 24.66 23.86 8.38
N TYR A 344 23.81 24.69 9.01
CA TYR A 344 22.39 24.39 9.18
C TYR A 344 21.68 24.19 7.83
N ALA A 345 21.82 25.15 6.91
CA ALA A 345 21.19 25.06 5.59
C ALA A 345 21.67 23.83 4.79
N LEU A 346 22.98 23.53 4.84
CA LEU A 346 23.55 22.33 4.20
C LEU A 346 22.95 21.04 4.76
N ALA A 347 22.77 20.93 6.07
CA ALA A 347 22.13 19.77 6.68
C ALA A 347 20.68 19.59 6.19
N GLN A 348 19.93 20.68 6.05
CA GLN A 348 18.57 20.64 5.55
C GLN A 348 18.51 20.26 4.06
N VAL A 349 19.45 20.71 3.22
CA VAL A 349 19.56 20.26 1.80
C VAL A 349 19.72 18.74 1.71
N CYS A 350 20.58 18.15 2.54
CA CYS A 350 20.76 16.69 2.57
C CYS A 350 19.49 15.93 2.99
N SER A 351 18.58 16.58 3.71
CA SER A 351 17.32 15.99 4.17
C SER A 351 16.30 15.73 3.03
N ILE A 352 16.47 16.37 1.86
CA ILE A 352 15.60 16.23 0.68
C ILE A 352 15.73 14.83 0.06
N PHE A 353 16.95 14.28 0.03
CA PHE A 353 17.24 13.04 -0.70
C PHE A 353 16.84 11.78 0.07
N GLY A 354 16.70 11.85 1.39
CA GLY A 354 16.36 10.70 2.23
C GLY A 354 15.04 10.02 1.84
N PRO A 355 13.93 10.77 1.69
CA PRO A 355 12.64 10.22 1.29
C PRO A 355 12.62 9.61 -0.13
N ILE A 356 13.39 10.19 -1.06
CA ILE A 356 13.52 9.69 -2.43
C ILE A 356 14.13 8.28 -2.42
N VAL A 357 15.26 8.14 -1.72
CA VAL A 357 15.95 6.86 -1.53
C VAL A 357 15.05 5.87 -0.79
N SER A 358 14.32 6.33 0.24
CA SER A 358 13.37 5.53 1.01
C SER A 358 12.28 4.92 0.13
N GLY A 359 11.68 5.70 -0.77
CA GLY A 359 10.65 5.22 -1.69
C GLY A 359 11.15 4.12 -2.63
N HIS A 360 12.36 4.26 -3.17
CA HIS A 360 12.96 3.24 -4.03
C HIS A 360 13.35 1.98 -3.25
N MET A 361 14.04 2.13 -2.12
CA MET A 361 14.43 1.00 -1.28
C MET A 361 13.20 0.22 -0.79
N ALA A 362 12.13 0.91 -0.43
CA ALA A 362 10.90 0.28 0.02
C ALA A 362 10.21 -0.58 -1.05
N ASN A 363 10.36 -0.24 -2.33
CA ASN A 363 9.80 -0.98 -3.45
C ASN A 363 10.73 -2.09 -3.97
N CYS A 364 12.00 -2.06 -3.62
CA CYS A 364 12.94 -3.12 -3.98
C CYS A 364 12.58 -4.42 -3.24
N ARG A 365 12.43 -5.51 -4.00
CA ARG A 365 12.07 -6.85 -3.49
C ARG A 365 12.99 -7.35 -2.36
N ILE A 366 14.25 -6.91 -2.35
CA ILE A 366 15.27 -7.32 -1.38
C ILE A 366 15.07 -6.60 -0.03
N PHE A 367 14.79 -5.30 -0.06
CA PHE A 367 14.74 -4.48 1.16
C PHE A 367 13.32 -4.35 1.69
N GLY A 368 12.32 -4.14 0.83
CA GLY A 368 10.96 -3.84 1.27
C GLY A 368 10.88 -2.68 2.28
N ARG A 369 9.68 -2.47 2.86
CA ARG A 369 9.46 -1.43 3.88
C ARG A 369 10.25 -1.68 5.17
N ARG A 370 10.29 -2.95 5.61
CA ARG A 370 10.90 -3.34 6.88
C ARG A 370 12.39 -3.06 6.93
N TYR A 371 13.17 -3.51 5.95
CA TYR A 371 14.62 -3.33 5.98
C TYR A 371 15.01 -1.88 5.67
N THR A 372 14.21 -1.16 4.88
CA THR A 372 14.41 0.28 4.64
C THR A 372 14.36 1.09 5.94
N MET A 373 13.37 0.83 6.81
CA MET A 373 13.32 1.46 8.14
C MET A 373 14.53 1.05 9.01
N VAL A 374 14.89 -0.23 9.03
CA VAL A 374 16.04 -0.69 9.84
C VAL A 374 17.35 -0.04 9.40
N ILE A 375 17.60 0.04 8.09
CA ILE A 375 18.79 0.69 7.53
C ILE A 375 18.84 2.16 7.93
N GLY A 376 17.74 2.90 7.73
CA GLY A 376 17.66 4.31 8.15
C GLY A 376 17.93 4.50 9.64
N GLY A 377 17.31 3.69 10.50
CA GLY A 377 17.46 3.79 11.96
C GLY A 377 18.87 3.44 12.46
N LEU A 378 19.49 2.38 11.92
CA LEU A 378 20.84 1.95 12.33
C LEU A 378 21.91 2.95 11.89
N ILE A 379 21.82 3.45 10.66
CA ILE A 379 22.78 4.45 10.16
C ILE A 379 22.63 5.74 10.98
N THR A 380 21.40 6.20 11.22
CA THR A 380 21.15 7.38 12.07
C THR A 380 21.79 7.21 13.45
N SER A 381 21.58 6.05 14.11
CA SER A 381 22.13 5.76 15.44
C SER A 381 23.66 5.68 15.46
N LYS A 382 24.29 5.14 14.42
CA LYS A 382 25.76 5.06 14.32
C LYS A 382 26.39 6.44 14.16
N PHE A 383 25.86 7.26 13.25
CA PHE A 383 26.40 8.59 13.00
C PHE A 383 26.00 9.60 14.06
N ALA A 384 24.92 9.36 14.80
CA ALA A 384 24.53 10.13 15.98
C ALA A 384 25.59 10.18 17.08
N GLN A 385 26.38 9.12 17.24
CA GLN A 385 27.49 9.09 18.20
C GLN A 385 28.63 10.03 17.78
N ASN A 386 28.71 10.35 16.47
CA ASN A 386 29.72 11.22 15.88
C ASN A 386 29.14 12.55 15.42
N VAL A 387 29.44 13.55 16.23
CA VAL A 387 28.95 14.93 16.15
C VAL A 387 29.26 15.64 14.82
N ALA A 388 30.24 15.15 14.07
CA ALA A 388 30.76 15.77 12.85
C ALA A 388 29.83 15.66 11.61
N TYR A 389 28.73 14.91 11.68
CA TYR A 389 27.96 14.54 10.48
C TYR A 389 26.46 14.93 10.51
N PRO A 390 26.08 16.21 10.75
CA PRO A 390 24.68 16.64 10.75
C PRO A 390 23.97 16.37 9.41
N CYS A 391 24.68 16.47 8.28
CA CYS A 391 24.13 16.15 6.95
C CYS A 391 23.75 14.66 6.81
N VAL A 392 24.56 13.76 7.35
CA VAL A 392 24.29 12.31 7.30
C VAL A 392 23.11 11.97 8.21
N ILE A 393 23.05 12.56 9.40
CA ILE A 393 21.92 12.39 10.32
C ILE A 393 20.63 12.91 9.67
N ALA A 394 20.64 14.11 9.08
CA ALA A 394 19.49 14.69 8.40
C ALA A 394 19.00 13.81 7.23
N PHE A 395 19.91 13.28 6.42
CA PHE A 395 19.59 12.36 5.33
C PHE A 395 19.00 11.03 5.83
N THR A 396 19.65 10.38 6.80
CA THR A 396 19.30 9.02 7.27
C THR A 396 18.07 8.99 8.15
N LEU A 397 17.86 10.03 8.97
CA LEU A 397 16.64 10.21 9.77
C LEU A 397 15.41 10.35 8.86
N GLN A 398 15.57 11.01 7.72
CA GLN A 398 14.49 11.18 6.75
C GLN A 398 14.16 9.91 5.96
N ILE A 399 15.12 8.99 5.77
CA ILE A 399 14.84 7.66 5.22
C ILE A 399 13.85 6.90 6.11
N TYR A 400 14.14 6.86 7.42
CA TYR A 400 13.27 6.22 8.41
C TYR A 400 11.90 6.89 8.46
N ALA A 401 11.89 8.22 8.62
CA ALA A 401 10.65 8.98 8.74
C ALA A 401 9.75 8.79 7.51
N ALA A 402 10.26 8.97 6.30
CA ALA A 402 9.45 8.81 5.09
C ALA A 402 8.86 7.41 4.94
N CYS A 403 9.66 6.36 5.22
CA CYS A 403 9.18 4.99 5.13
C CYS A 403 8.08 4.72 6.16
N LEU A 404 8.21 5.23 7.39
CA LEU A 404 7.22 5.04 8.44
C LEU A 404 5.88 5.68 8.09
N TYR A 405 5.89 6.89 7.52
CA TYR A 405 4.67 7.58 7.09
C TYR A 405 3.93 6.78 6.00
N GLY A 406 4.64 6.31 4.97
CA GLY A 406 4.04 5.46 3.92
C GLY A 406 3.57 4.10 4.46
N TYR A 407 4.37 3.46 5.30
CA TYR A 407 4.06 2.16 5.88
C TYR A 407 2.80 2.20 6.76
N THR A 408 2.59 3.28 7.52
CA THR A 408 1.45 3.41 8.45
C THR A 408 0.11 3.24 7.74
N VAL A 409 -0.08 3.93 6.62
CA VAL A 409 -1.33 3.88 5.84
C VAL A 409 -1.48 2.57 5.05
N GLU A 410 -0.37 1.92 4.69
CA GLU A 410 -0.36 0.64 3.96
C GLU A 410 -0.79 -0.54 4.86
N VAL A 411 -0.33 -0.58 6.11
CA VAL A 411 -0.61 -1.72 7.01
C VAL A 411 -1.96 -1.65 7.70
N LEU A 412 -2.56 -0.47 7.77
CA LEU A 412 -3.80 -0.28 8.48
C LEU A 412 -5.01 -0.74 7.63
N PRO A 413 -5.95 -1.51 8.21
CA PRO A 413 -7.16 -1.95 7.53
C PRO A 413 -7.95 -0.76 6.98
N SER A 414 -8.49 -0.88 5.77
CA SER A 414 -9.16 0.22 5.05
C SER A 414 -10.26 0.91 5.86
N ALA A 415 -11.02 0.14 6.65
CA ALA A 415 -12.13 0.64 7.48
C ALA A 415 -11.68 1.47 8.69
N HIS A 416 -10.43 1.33 9.14
CA HIS A 416 -9.92 2.00 10.36
C HIS A 416 -8.61 2.75 10.11
N ARG A 417 -8.23 2.91 8.83
CA ARG A 417 -6.96 3.48 8.41
C ARG A 417 -6.79 4.93 8.84
N ALA A 418 -7.82 5.75 8.67
CA ALA A 418 -7.79 7.16 9.05
C ALA A 418 -7.57 7.32 10.57
N THR A 419 -8.34 6.58 11.38
CA THR A 419 -8.20 6.58 12.84
C THR A 419 -6.83 6.08 13.31
N GLY A 420 -6.36 4.96 12.78
CA GLY A 420 -5.06 4.39 13.17
C GLY A 420 -3.88 5.29 12.81
N ASN A 421 -3.95 5.97 11.65
CA ASN A 421 -2.95 6.97 11.25
C ASN A 421 -3.04 8.22 12.15
N GLY A 422 -4.25 8.70 12.45
CA GLY A 422 -4.48 9.85 13.33
C GLY A 422 -3.93 9.64 14.74
N VAL A 423 -4.15 8.46 15.34
CA VAL A 423 -3.59 8.10 16.65
C VAL A 423 -2.06 8.06 16.61
N SER A 424 -1.48 7.45 15.58
CA SER A 424 -0.03 7.36 15.41
C SER A 424 0.62 8.75 15.32
N VAL A 425 0.01 9.64 14.55
CA VAL A 425 0.40 11.06 14.46
C VAL A 425 0.26 11.77 15.80
N ALA A 426 -0.85 11.57 16.52
CA ALA A 426 -1.08 12.20 17.82
C ALA A 426 0.00 11.81 18.84
N LEU A 427 0.38 10.52 18.88
CA LEU A 427 1.47 10.02 19.71
C LEU A 427 2.81 10.69 19.36
N HIS A 428 3.10 10.88 18.07
CA HIS A 428 4.29 11.62 17.64
C HIS A 428 4.27 13.07 18.14
N ARG A 429 3.13 13.77 18.07
CA ARG A 429 3.04 15.16 18.55
C ARG A 429 3.13 15.25 20.07
N PHE A 430 2.54 14.30 20.79
CA PHE A 430 2.67 14.19 22.23
C PHE A 430 4.15 14.07 22.65
N MET A 431 4.93 13.19 22.01
CA MET A 431 6.37 13.09 22.28
C MET A 431 7.15 14.33 21.84
N GLY A 432 6.67 15.06 20.83
CA GLY A 432 7.21 16.37 20.48
C GLY A 432 7.05 17.40 21.59
N ILE A 433 5.91 17.41 22.31
CA ILE A 433 5.73 18.23 23.52
C ILE A 433 6.72 17.80 24.60
N MET A 434 6.84 16.48 24.83
CA MET A 434 7.77 15.94 25.82
C MET A 434 9.22 16.27 25.49
N SER A 435 9.58 16.36 24.22
CA SER A 435 10.94 16.73 23.79
C SER A 435 11.40 18.08 24.35
N ALA A 436 10.50 19.06 24.47
CA ALA A 436 10.81 20.37 25.04
C ALA A 436 11.05 20.29 26.55
N VAL A 437 10.28 19.45 27.27
CA VAL A 437 10.46 19.19 28.71
C VAL A 437 11.78 18.49 28.95
N ILE A 438 12.04 17.43 28.20
CA ILE A 438 13.27 16.65 28.25
C ILE A 438 14.50 17.53 27.97
N ALA A 439 14.44 18.38 26.95
CA ALA A 439 15.49 19.33 26.58
C ALA A 439 15.79 20.39 27.67
N THR A 440 14.96 20.53 28.71
CA THR A 440 15.25 21.44 29.83
C THR A 440 16.10 20.80 30.92
N LYS A 441 16.06 19.47 31.03
CA LYS A 441 16.82 18.70 32.01
C LYS A 441 18.04 18.03 31.40
N ALA A 442 17.97 17.69 30.11
CA ALA A 442 19.08 17.12 29.35
C ALA A 442 19.98 18.23 28.78
N ASP A 443 21.30 18.03 28.81
CA ASP A 443 22.27 18.96 28.22
C ASP A 443 22.24 18.91 26.68
N ILE A 444 21.37 19.72 26.07
CA ILE A 444 21.18 19.89 24.63
C ILE A 444 22.45 20.27 23.82
N THR A 445 23.56 20.60 24.50
CA THR A 445 24.84 20.97 23.85
C THR A 445 25.78 19.78 23.65
N SER A 446 25.50 18.64 24.27
CA SER A 446 26.24 17.38 24.06
C SER A 446 25.52 16.49 23.03
N SER A 447 26.15 15.40 22.56
CA SER A 447 25.48 14.38 21.73
C SER A 447 24.53 13.49 22.54
N ALA A 448 24.66 13.50 23.88
CA ALA A 448 23.82 12.79 24.83
C ALA A 448 22.31 13.10 24.74
N PRO A 449 21.80 14.33 24.77
CA PRO A 449 20.36 14.68 24.74
C PRO A 449 19.60 14.11 23.53
N VAL A 450 20.26 13.92 22.38
CA VAL A 450 19.62 13.36 21.18
C VAL A 450 19.34 11.85 21.35
N PHE A 451 20.04 11.15 22.28
CA PHE A 451 19.98 9.68 22.41
C PHE A 451 20.00 9.07 23.83
N ASN A 452 20.33 9.81 24.88
CA ASN A 452 20.32 9.40 26.30
C ASN A 452 18.93 9.53 26.94
N VAL A 453 17.92 9.90 26.17
CA VAL A 453 16.53 9.87 26.63
C VAL A 453 15.96 8.46 26.42
N THR A 454 16.73 7.49 26.90
CA THR A 454 16.26 6.17 27.25
C THR A 454 16.57 6.06 28.74
N ILE A 455 15.68 6.60 29.58
CA ILE A 455 15.64 6.43 31.04
C ILE A 455 16.91 6.86 31.78
N TYR A 456 16.78 7.76 32.76
CA TYR A 456 17.84 8.06 33.73
C TYR A 456 18.35 6.77 34.38
N GLU A 457 19.47 6.23 33.91
CA GLU A 457 20.37 5.40 34.72
C GLU A 457 21.77 5.38 34.08
N SER A 458 22.74 5.77 34.90
CA SER A 458 24.19 5.52 34.82
C SER A 458 24.84 5.29 33.46
N TYR A 459 25.68 6.26 33.09
CA TYR A 459 26.94 6.12 32.36
C TYR A 459 27.47 4.68 32.19
N ASN A 460 27.27 4.09 31.01
CA ASN A 460 28.12 3.05 30.46
C ASN A 460 28.06 3.06 28.91
N PRO A 461 29.16 3.33 28.18
CA PRO A 461 29.15 3.51 26.73
C PRO A 461 29.00 2.19 25.92
N SER A 462 28.69 1.07 26.57
CA SER A 462 28.55 -0.25 25.96
C SER A 462 27.10 -0.77 25.91
N ASP A 463 26.12 -0.03 26.43
CA ASP A 463 24.78 -0.61 26.62
C ASP A 463 23.85 -0.52 25.39
N THR A 464 23.68 -1.70 24.81
CA THR A 464 22.79 -2.19 23.76
C THR A 464 21.29 -1.91 23.93
N THR A 465 20.86 -0.86 24.64
CA THR A 465 19.43 -0.63 24.97
C THR A 465 18.60 -0.15 23.78
N THR A 466 19.13 0.74 22.93
CA THR A 466 18.47 1.12 21.66
C THR A 466 18.39 -0.08 20.72
N PHE A 467 19.44 -0.92 20.68
CA PHE A 467 19.47 -2.13 19.85
C PHE A 467 18.52 -3.20 20.38
N ALA A 468 18.33 -3.32 21.70
CA ALA A 468 17.40 -4.27 22.33
C ALA A 468 15.93 -3.90 22.06
N LEU A 469 15.58 -2.62 22.08
CA LEU A 469 14.22 -2.14 21.75
C LEU A 469 13.93 -2.22 20.24
N PHE A 470 14.89 -1.87 19.38
CA PHE A 470 14.77 -2.10 17.93
C PHE A 470 14.78 -3.59 17.59
N ALA A 471 15.55 -4.42 18.29
CA ALA A 471 15.54 -5.89 18.17
C ALA A 471 14.25 -6.52 18.72
N ALA A 472 13.64 -5.93 19.75
CA ALA A 472 12.35 -6.33 20.30
C ALA A 472 11.21 -5.95 19.34
N ALA A 473 11.22 -4.74 18.78
CA ALA A 473 10.33 -4.33 17.70
C ALA A 473 10.54 -5.19 16.44
N TRP A 474 11.78 -5.57 16.12
CA TRP A 474 12.15 -6.50 15.05
C TRP A 474 11.67 -7.93 15.29
N ARG A 475 11.72 -8.42 16.54
CA ARG A 475 11.17 -9.72 16.96
C ARG A 475 9.64 -9.70 16.96
N ALA A 476 9.02 -8.59 17.34
CA ALA A 476 7.57 -8.37 17.33
C ALA A 476 6.98 -8.19 15.91
N MET A 477 7.75 -7.58 14.99
CA MET A 477 7.40 -7.45 13.56
C MET A 477 7.64 -8.74 12.75
N ARG A 478 7.86 -9.90 13.39
CA ARG A 478 7.74 -11.21 12.72
C ARG A 478 6.25 -11.60 12.72
N PRO A 479 5.56 -11.67 11.57
CA PRO A 479 4.26 -12.32 11.50
C PRO A 479 4.47 -13.83 11.61
N ASN A 480 4.66 -14.33 12.82
CA ASN A 480 4.79 -15.75 13.13
C ASN A 480 3.45 -16.36 13.60
N THR A 481 2.31 -15.72 13.31
CA THR A 481 1.01 -16.10 13.90
C THR A 481 -0.19 -16.11 12.94
N ALA A 482 0.00 -15.85 11.63
CA ALA A 482 -1.07 -15.88 10.62
C ALA A 482 -0.73 -16.84 9.46
N PRO A 483 -1.67 -17.69 9.00
CA PRO A 483 -1.41 -18.55 7.85
C PRO A 483 -1.03 -17.68 6.66
N LEU A 484 0.03 -18.07 5.95
CA LEU A 484 0.55 -17.30 4.82
C LEU A 484 -0.34 -17.57 3.61
N PHE A 485 -0.88 -16.50 3.02
CA PHE A 485 -1.68 -16.54 1.80
C PHE A 485 -0.81 -16.05 0.64
N GLU A 486 -0.50 -16.95 -0.30
CA GLU A 486 0.31 -16.69 -1.49
C GLU A 486 -0.58 -16.79 -2.72
N HIS A 487 -0.72 -15.70 -3.48
CA HIS A 487 -1.44 -15.76 -4.76
C HIS A 487 -0.63 -16.54 -5.79
N LEU A 488 -1.29 -17.45 -6.50
CA LEU A 488 -0.70 -18.17 -7.62
C LEU A 488 -0.92 -17.39 -8.91
N TYR A 489 0.10 -17.39 -9.78
CA TYR A 489 0.01 -16.79 -11.10
C TYR A 489 -0.37 -17.86 -12.14
N PRO A 490 -1.33 -17.61 -13.04
CA PRO A 490 -2.14 -16.39 -13.17
C PRO A 490 -3.41 -16.39 -12.29
N CYS A 491 -3.78 -17.54 -11.72
CA CYS A 491 -4.93 -17.71 -10.82
C CYS A 491 -4.64 -18.74 -9.72
N GLY A 492 -5.41 -18.67 -8.62
CA GLY A 492 -5.32 -19.56 -7.48
C GLY A 492 -4.79 -18.91 -6.20
N LEU A 493 -4.91 -19.62 -5.09
CA LEU A 493 -4.48 -19.19 -3.76
C LEU A 493 -3.82 -20.35 -3.01
N MET A 494 -2.60 -20.18 -2.55
CA MET A 494 -1.91 -21.13 -1.68
C MET A 494 -1.92 -20.64 -0.23
N ILE A 495 -2.30 -21.53 0.68
CA ILE A 495 -2.41 -21.28 2.11
C ILE A 495 -1.41 -22.20 2.82
N ARG A 496 -0.55 -21.62 3.66
CA ARG A 496 0.44 -22.36 4.46
C ARG A 496 0.19 -22.16 5.95
N PRO A 497 0.33 -23.20 6.78
CA PRO A 497 0.12 -23.09 8.23
C PRO A 497 1.28 -22.38 8.92
N VAL A 498 1.04 -22.01 10.18
CA VAL A 498 1.98 -21.23 10.99
C VAL A 498 2.75 -22.09 11.97
N GLY A 499 4.07 -22.06 11.86
CA GLY A 499 4.99 -22.70 12.79
C GLY A 499 5.06 -24.22 12.65
N ASN A 500 6.27 -24.76 12.49
CA ASN A 500 6.49 -26.20 12.52
C ASN A 500 6.23 -26.72 13.94
N GLY A 501 5.03 -27.25 14.23
CA GLY A 501 4.80 -27.98 15.48
C GLY A 501 3.47 -27.79 16.22
N THR A 502 2.65 -26.78 15.91
CA THR A 502 1.43 -26.49 16.71
C THR A 502 0.20 -27.24 16.19
N SER A 503 -0.80 -27.50 17.04
CA SER A 503 -2.09 -28.10 16.65
C SER A 503 -2.82 -27.30 15.57
N SER A 504 -2.61 -25.97 15.50
CA SER A 504 -3.15 -25.09 14.45
C SER A 504 -2.67 -25.44 13.02
N SER A 505 -1.59 -26.21 12.89
CA SER A 505 -1.06 -26.67 11.61
C SER A 505 -1.80 -27.88 11.02
N SER A 506 -2.77 -28.46 11.71
CA SER A 506 -3.53 -29.61 11.20
C SER A 506 -4.70 -29.20 10.31
N ILE A 507 -4.92 -29.96 9.23
CA ILE A 507 -6.09 -29.77 8.35
C ILE A 507 -7.42 -29.93 9.10
N GLN A 508 -7.45 -30.66 10.22
CA GLN A 508 -8.66 -30.81 11.05
C GLN A 508 -9.23 -29.46 11.48
N ASN A 509 -8.37 -28.46 11.71
CA ASN A 509 -8.76 -27.12 12.14
C ASN A 509 -9.11 -26.18 10.99
N VAL A 510 -8.99 -26.64 9.74
CA VAL A 510 -9.32 -25.83 8.55
C VAL A 510 -10.84 -25.90 8.31
N PRO A 511 -11.55 -24.76 8.34
CA PRO A 511 -12.99 -24.72 8.10
C PRO A 511 -13.29 -24.81 6.59
N MET A 512 -13.76 -25.97 6.11
CA MET A 512 -13.91 -26.22 4.68
C MET A 512 -14.98 -25.36 4.01
N HIS A 513 -16.03 -24.93 4.73
CA HIS A 513 -17.01 -23.95 4.21
C HIS A 513 -16.37 -22.62 3.79
N LYS A 514 -15.32 -22.15 4.48
CA LYS A 514 -14.59 -20.94 4.08
C LYS A 514 -13.72 -21.20 2.85
N ILE A 515 -13.13 -22.39 2.77
CA ILE A 515 -12.37 -22.82 1.59
C ILE A 515 -13.28 -22.89 0.36
N ARG A 516 -14.51 -23.39 0.51
CA ARG A 516 -15.55 -23.37 -0.53
C ARG A 516 -15.90 -21.95 -0.99
N LEU A 517 -16.10 -21.03 -0.05
CA LEU A 517 -16.40 -19.63 -0.40
C LEU A 517 -15.21 -18.97 -1.13
N LEU A 518 -13.99 -19.26 -0.70
CA LEU A 518 -12.76 -18.77 -1.34
C LEU A 518 -12.59 -19.35 -2.75
N SER A 519 -12.86 -20.64 -2.96
CA SER A 519 -12.68 -21.28 -4.26
C SER A 519 -13.61 -20.68 -5.33
N ASN A 520 -14.80 -20.19 -4.98
CA ASN A 520 -15.70 -19.50 -5.92
C ASN A 520 -15.07 -18.28 -6.63
N THR A 521 -14.03 -17.67 -6.05
CA THR A 521 -13.39 -16.47 -6.60
C THR A 521 -11.90 -16.68 -6.90
N MET A 522 -11.24 -17.61 -6.19
CA MET A 522 -9.80 -17.79 -6.17
C MET A 522 -9.38 -19.24 -6.46
N SER A 523 -10.19 -20.00 -7.21
CA SER A 523 -9.85 -21.38 -7.61
C SER A 523 -8.58 -21.42 -8.48
N PRO A 524 -7.70 -22.43 -8.30
CA PRO A 524 -7.73 -23.45 -7.25
C PRO A 524 -7.20 -22.91 -5.90
N VAL A 525 -7.71 -23.45 -4.79
CA VAL A 525 -7.22 -23.16 -3.43
C VAL A 525 -6.39 -24.34 -2.93
N ILE A 526 -5.12 -24.09 -2.60
CA ILE A 526 -4.15 -25.10 -2.16
C ILE A 526 -3.83 -24.92 -0.67
N LEU A 527 -3.89 -26.00 0.09
CA LEU A 527 -3.44 -26.09 1.47
C LEU A 527 -2.12 -26.86 1.49
N ARG A 528 -1.00 -26.15 1.66
CA ARG A 528 0.34 -26.75 1.63
C ARG A 528 1.00 -26.74 3.00
N GLY A 529 1.53 -27.90 3.41
CA GLY A 529 2.27 -28.05 4.66
C GLY A 529 1.40 -28.29 5.90
N PHE A 530 0.10 -28.54 5.72
CA PHE A 530 -0.80 -28.94 6.81
C PHE A 530 -0.55 -30.39 7.23
N ARG A 531 -0.74 -30.69 8.52
CA ARG A 531 -0.59 -32.04 9.09
C ARG A 531 -1.88 -32.84 8.98
N HIS A 532 -1.72 -34.16 8.94
CA HIS A 532 -2.80 -35.17 8.86
C HIS A 532 -3.60 -35.12 7.55
N THR A 533 -3.00 -34.59 6.47
CA THR A 533 -3.62 -34.53 5.14
C THR A 533 -3.61 -35.87 4.39
N LEU A 534 -2.79 -36.82 4.85
CA LEU A 534 -2.65 -38.15 4.26
C LEU A 534 -3.59 -39.20 4.87
N GLN A 535 -4.29 -38.87 5.96
CA GLN A 535 -5.21 -39.78 6.65
C GLN A 535 -6.57 -39.80 5.96
N GLU A 536 -7.02 -40.99 5.53
CA GLU A 536 -8.24 -41.19 4.74
C GLU A 536 -9.52 -40.76 5.48
N ASP A 537 -9.63 -41.07 6.77
CA ASP A 537 -10.79 -40.74 7.59
C ASP A 537 -10.99 -39.22 7.74
N ILE A 538 -9.88 -38.48 7.92
CA ILE A 538 -9.91 -37.01 7.97
C ILE A 538 -10.22 -36.43 6.60
N TYR A 539 -9.65 -37.00 5.54
CA TYR A 539 -9.88 -36.55 4.17
C TYR A 539 -11.36 -36.65 3.77
N ILE A 540 -12.00 -37.80 4.03
CA ILE A 540 -13.44 -38.02 3.80
C ILE A 540 -14.29 -37.06 4.65
N ARG A 541 -13.92 -36.84 5.93
CA ARG A 541 -14.62 -35.87 6.80
C ARG A 541 -14.49 -34.43 6.30
N LYS A 542 -13.34 -34.05 5.76
CA LYS A 542 -13.15 -32.70 5.20
C LYS A 542 -13.90 -32.51 3.87
N ALA A 543 -14.05 -33.56 3.08
CA ALA A 543 -14.95 -33.56 1.94
C ALA A 543 -16.41 -33.35 2.39
N SER A 544 -16.86 -34.03 3.46
CA SER A 544 -18.22 -33.84 3.99
C SER A 544 -18.49 -32.42 4.48
N GLU A 545 -17.52 -31.77 5.11
CA GLU A 545 -17.61 -30.36 5.48
C GLU A 545 -17.62 -29.40 4.27
N LEU A 546 -17.12 -29.83 3.11
CA LEU A 546 -17.12 -29.05 1.87
C LEU A 546 -18.50 -29.11 1.17
N GLY A 547 -19.21 -30.23 1.26
CA GLY A 547 -20.53 -30.48 0.66
C GLY A 547 -20.53 -31.80 -0.11
N LEU A 548 -21.60 -32.60 -0.03
CA LEU A 548 -21.54 -34.02 -0.40
C LEU A 548 -22.61 -34.50 -1.37
N ASP A 549 -22.14 -35.16 -2.44
CA ASP A 549 -22.67 -36.43 -2.96
C ASP A 549 -21.50 -37.33 -3.48
N HIS A 550 -21.53 -38.65 -3.22
CA HIS A 550 -20.32 -39.51 -3.22
C HIS A 550 -19.91 -40.12 -4.58
N SER A 551 -18.67 -39.83 -5.03
CA SER A 551 -17.83 -40.81 -5.75
C SER A 551 -16.34 -40.60 -5.41
N LEU A 552 -15.72 -41.54 -4.69
CA LEU A 552 -14.29 -41.55 -4.39
C LEU A 552 -13.54 -42.26 -5.53
N ASP A 553 -12.55 -41.60 -6.10
CA ASP A 553 -11.66 -42.19 -7.11
C ASP A 553 -10.23 -42.26 -6.54
N LEU A 554 -9.72 -43.49 -6.41
CA LEU A 554 -8.56 -43.79 -5.56
C LEU A 554 -7.22 -43.83 -6.28
N ARG A 555 -7.14 -43.66 -7.61
CA ARG A 555 -5.84 -43.74 -8.31
C ARG A 555 -5.79 -43.02 -9.65
N ASP A 556 -4.78 -42.16 -9.79
CA ASP A 556 -4.55 -41.38 -11.01
C ASP A 556 -3.57 -42.11 -11.97
N SER A 557 -3.90 -42.20 -13.26
CA SER A 557 -3.09 -42.90 -14.29
C SER A 557 -1.91 -42.06 -14.82
N PRO A 558 -0.77 -42.66 -15.23
CA PRO A 558 0.42 -41.94 -15.66
C PRO A 558 0.36 -41.25 -17.05
N LYS A 559 -0.79 -41.18 -17.73
CA LYS A 559 -0.87 -40.63 -19.12
C LYS A 559 -1.60 -39.29 -19.18
N ALA A 560 -1.20 -38.40 -20.11
CA ALA A 560 -1.87 -37.11 -20.33
C ALA A 560 -3.38 -37.27 -20.55
N MET A 561 -4.15 -36.25 -20.14
CA MET A 561 -5.59 -36.18 -20.35
C MET A 561 -5.95 -34.95 -21.20
N PRO A 562 -7.11 -34.91 -21.85
CA PRO A 562 -7.62 -33.68 -22.47
C PRO A 562 -7.88 -32.59 -21.43
N MET A 563 -7.85 -31.32 -21.84
CA MET A 563 -8.42 -30.23 -21.05
C MET A 563 -9.94 -30.42 -20.95
N HIS A 564 -10.46 -30.57 -19.73
CA HIS A 564 -11.87 -30.87 -19.47
C HIS A 564 -12.35 -30.39 -18.09
N PHE A 565 -13.65 -30.53 -17.84
CA PHE A 565 -14.23 -30.45 -16.50
C PHE A 565 -14.80 -31.82 -16.12
N ASP A 566 -14.85 -32.13 -14.82
CA ASP A 566 -15.37 -33.41 -14.36
C ASP A 566 -16.90 -33.45 -14.47
N GLY A 567 -17.44 -34.66 -14.70
CA GLY A 567 -18.89 -34.87 -14.81
C GLY A 567 -19.47 -34.65 -16.20
N MET A 568 -18.63 -34.62 -17.24
CA MET A 568 -19.08 -34.59 -18.64
C MET A 568 -20.06 -35.70 -19.02
N PHE A 569 -19.91 -36.87 -18.41
CA PHE A 569 -20.70 -38.07 -18.69
C PHE A 569 -21.71 -38.40 -17.59
N LYS A 570 -21.85 -37.51 -16.59
CA LYS A 570 -22.83 -37.65 -15.51
C LYS A 570 -24.12 -36.95 -15.93
N PHE A 571 -25.11 -37.76 -16.29
CA PHE A 571 -26.43 -37.30 -16.69
C PHE A 571 -27.49 -37.80 -15.73
N GLU A 572 -28.42 -36.92 -15.36
CA GLU A 572 -29.64 -37.27 -14.64
C GLU A 572 -30.85 -37.05 -15.56
N HIS A 573 -31.87 -37.90 -15.39
CA HIS A 573 -33.14 -37.71 -16.09
C HIS A 573 -34.00 -36.74 -15.29
N GLN A 574 -34.30 -35.57 -15.85
CA GLN A 574 -35.21 -34.59 -15.28
C GLN A 574 -36.50 -34.59 -16.10
N THR A 575 -37.66 -34.63 -15.43
CA THR A 575 -38.95 -34.49 -16.12
C THR A 575 -39.26 -33.01 -16.27
N ASP A 576 -39.42 -32.54 -17.50
CA ASP A 576 -39.80 -31.16 -17.80
C ASP A 576 -41.23 -30.90 -17.29
N GLU A 577 -41.38 -29.96 -16.35
CA GLU A 577 -42.64 -29.62 -15.69
C GLU A 577 -43.72 -29.13 -16.66
N SER A 578 -43.32 -28.63 -17.84
CA SER A 578 -44.24 -28.06 -18.84
C SER A 578 -44.70 -29.05 -19.91
N THR A 579 -43.87 -30.06 -20.23
CA THR A 579 -44.12 -30.99 -21.34
C THR A 579 -44.26 -32.45 -20.92
N GLY A 580 -43.94 -32.79 -19.65
CA GLY A 580 -43.96 -34.16 -19.13
C GLY A 580 -42.90 -35.08 -19.75
N LYS A 581 -42.02 -34.54 -20.60
CA LYS A 581 -40.99 -35.30 -21.31
C LYS A 581 -39.75 -35.44 -20.42
N GLN A 582 -39.17 -36.63 -20.37
CA GLN A 582 -37.89 -36.85 -19.70
C GLN A 582 -36.77 -36.26 -20.56
N ILE A 583 -36.06 -35.29 -20.01
CA ILE A 583 -34.89 -34.65 -20.60
C ILE A 583 -33.67 -35.11 -19.81
N GLN A 584 -32.63 -35.51 -20.52
CA GLN A 584 -31.35 -35.89 -19.92
C GLN A 584 -30.53 -34.61 -19.69
N VAL A 585 -30.25 -34.27 -18.43
CA VAL A 585 -29.55 -33.05 -18.04
C VAL A 585 -28.20 -33.40 -17.43
N GLN A 586 -27.17 -32.65 -17.82
CA GLN A 586 -25.82 -32.85 -17.28
C GLN A 586 -25.73 -32.30 -15.85
N LYS A 587 -25.25 -33.12 -14.91
CA LYS A 587 -25.07 -32.72 -13.51
C LYS A 587 -23.61 -32.97 -13.08
N PRO A 588 -22.68 -32.10 -13.52
CA PRO A 588 -21.29 -32.20 -13.10
C PRO A 588 -21.15 -31.78 -11.64
N PRO A 589 -20.21 -32.38 -10.88
CA PRO A 589 -19.95 -31.98 -9.51
C PRO A 589 -19.44 -30.53 -9.47
N ALA A 590 -19.83 -29.77 -8.46
CA ALA A 590 -19.49 -28.38 -8.29
C ALA A 590 -18.03 -28.20 -7.85
N TYR A 591 -17.53 -29.08 -6.98
CA TYR A 591 -16.16 -29.00 -6.45
C TYR A 591 -15.42 -30.32 -6.54
N GLN A 592 -14.10 -30.21 -6.64
CA GLN A 592 -13.17 -31.31 -6.52
C GLN A 592 -12.26 -31.06 -5.33
N LEU A 593 -12.19 -32.03 -4.42
CA LEU A 593 -11.18 -32.09 -3.38
C LEU A 593 -10.12 -33.12 -3.80
N PHE A 594 -8.86 -32.74 -3.67
CA PHE A 594 -7.71 -33.62 -3.92
C PHE A 594 -6.79 -33.66 -2.71
N THR A 595 -6.16 -34.80 -2.45
CA THR A 595 -4.98 -34.89 -1.58
C THR A 595 -3.85 -35.65 -2.27
N CYS A 596 -2.61 -35.19 -2.09
CA CYS A 596 -1.43 -35.79 -2.72
C CYS A 596 -0.71 -36.72 -1.76
N GLN A 597 -0.82 -38.03 -1.98
CA GLN A 597 -0.10 -39.05 -1.22
C GLN A 597 1.37 -39.09 -1.62
N ALA A 598 1.64 -39.22 -2.93
CA ALA A 598 2.97 -39.23 -3.49
C ALA A 598 3.07 -38.27 -4.67
N ALA A 599 4.11 -37.44 -4.69
CA ALA A 599 4.32 -36.42 -5.73
C ALA A 599 5.41 -36.84 -6.73
N ALA A 600 5.24 -36.45 -7.98
CA ALA A 600 6.27 -36.61 -9.00
C ALA A 600 7.52 -35.74 -8.67
N PRO A 601 8.72 -36.08 -9.18
CA PRO A 601 9.91 -35.26 -9.02
C PRO A 601 9.70 -33.81 -9.48
N ARG A 602 10.35 -32.85 -8.81
CA ARG A 602 10.22 -31.42 -9.13
C ARG A 602 10.50 -31.16 -10.62
N GLY A 603 9.52 -30.54 -11.30
CA GLY A 603 9.62 -30.17 -12.71
C GLY A 603 9.06 -31.20 -13.70
N ASP A 604 8.45 -32.28 -13.22
CA ASP A 604 7.77 -33.29 -14.04
C ASP A 604 6.31 -33.48 -13.58
N GLY A 605 5.38 -33.78 -14.51
CA GLY A 605 3.99 -34.13 -14.16
C GLY A 605 3.15 -33.01 -13.54
N HIS A 606 3.00 -31.87 -14.22
CA HIS A 606 2.14 -30.77 -13.77
C HIS A 606 0.64 -31.09 -13.92
N THR A 607 -0.16 -30.62 -12.97
CA THR A 607 -1.62 -30.46 -13.14
C THR A 607 -1.90 -29.03 -13.57
N LEU A 608 -2.70 -28.89 -14.62
CA LEU A 608 -3.02 -27.62 -15.23
C LEU A 608 -4.45 -27.27 -14.89
N PHE A 609 -4.69 -26.03 -14.50
CA PHE A 609 -6.04 -25.50 -14.31
C PHE A 609 -6.19 -24.21 -15.13
N ALA A 610 -7.17 -24.17 -16.02
CA ALA A 610 -7.49 -23.02 -16.85
C ALA A 610 -8.71 -22.27 -16.27
N SER A 611 -8.53 -20.99 -15.96
CA SER A 611 -9.59 -20.17 -15.36
C SER A 611 -10.51 -19.61 -16.43
N SER A 612 -11.81 -19.90 -16.32
CA SER A 612 -12.83 -19.31 -17.22
C SER A 612 -12.83 -17.79 -17.18
N ARG A 613 -12.64 -17.19 -16.00
CA ARG A 613 -12.59 -15.72 -15.84
C ARG A 613 -11.45 -15.10 -16.66
N LEU A 614 -10.27 -15.71 -16.62
CA LEU A 614 -9.10 -15.24 -17.36
C LEU A 614 -9.21 -15.56 -18.85
N PHE A 615 -9.82 -16.69 -19.20
CA PHE A 615 -10.14 -17.05 -20.58
C PHE A 615 -10.97 -15.96 -21.27
N PHE A 616 -12.11 -15.56 -20.69
CA PHE A 616 -12.95 -14.52 -21.27
C PHE A 616 -12.29 -13.14 -21.29
N ARG A 617 -11.37 -12.86 -20.35
CA ARG A 617 -10.60 -11.61 -20.33
C ARG A 617 -9.60 -11.51 -21.49
N HIS A 618 -9.06 -12.64 -21.93
CA HIS A 618 -8.05 -12.71 -22.98
C HIS A 618 -8.60 -13.20 -24.32
N LEU A 619 -9.93 -13.22 -24.46
CA LEU A 619 -10.61 -13.63 -25.68
C LEU A 619 -10.32 -12.62 -26.81
N PRO A 620 -9.81 -13.05 -27.97
CA PRO A 620 -9.55 -12.16 -29.10
C PRO A 620 -10.84 -11.78 -29.83
N PHE A 621 -10.85 -10.60 -30.45
CA PHE A 621 -11.90 -10.21 -31.39
C PHE A 621 -11.90 -11.19 -32.59
N PRO A 622 -13.06 -11.62 -33.13
CA PRO A 622 -14.43 -11.13 -32.92
C PRO A 622 -15.26 -11.90 -31.88
N TRP A 623 -14.64 -12.73 -31.04
CA TRP A 623 -15.37 -13.52 -30.04
C TRP A 623 -15.57 -12.71 -28.76
N THR A 624 -16.82 -12.60 -28.33
CA THR A 624 -17.22 -11.97 -27.06
C THR A 624 -18.02 -12.94 -26.21
N VAL A 625 -18.16 -12.66 -24.91
CA VAL A 625 -18.94 -13.51 -23.99
C VAL A 625 -20.39 -13.64 -24.47
N GLU A 626 -21.00 -12.56 -24.95
CA GLU A 626 -22.39 -12.52 -25.44
C GLU A 626 -22.57 -13.37 -26.70
N ARG A 627 -21.54 -13.44 -27.56
CA ARG A 627 -21.53 -14.33 -28.72
C ARG A 627 -21.43 -15.79 -28.26
N LEU A 628 -20.46 -16.09 -27.41
CA LEU A 628 -20.18 -17.47 -26.96
C LEU A 628 -21.30 -18.06 -26.07
N LEU A 629 -22.11 -17.23 -25.40
CA LEU A 629 -23.30 -17.69 -24.65
C LEU A 629 -24.35 -18.41 -25.52
N ARG A 630 -24.35 -18.15 -26.84
CA ARG A 630 -25.26 -18.80 -27.80
C ARG A 630 -24.64 -20.01 -28.49
N VAL A 631 -23.35 -20.26 -28.27
CA VAL A 631 -22.61 -21.32 -28.94
C VAL A 631 -22.84 -22.65 -28.25
N THR A 632 -23.13 -23.67 -29.04
CA THR A 632 -23.27 -25.05 -28.58
C THR A 632 -22.25 -25.95 -29.27
N TRP A 633 -21.93 -27.06 -28.62
CA TRP A 633 -21.02 -28.06 -29.15
C TRP A 633 -21.53 -29.47 -28.86
N SER A 634 -21.09 -30.40 -29.70
CA SER A 634 -21.45 -31.81 -29.65
C SER A 634 -20.21 -32.68 -29.48
N LEU A 635 -20.37 -33.77 -28.75
CA LEU A 635 -19.35 -34.78 -28.51
C LEU A 635 -19.75 -36.08 -29.20
N ASP A 636 -18.78 -36.71 -29.88
CA ASP A 636 -18.91 -38.05 -30.41
C ASP A 636 -17.75 -38.93 -29.93
N THR A 637 -18.08 -40.07 -29.33
CA THR A 637 -17.16 -41.02 -28.71
C THR A 637 -17.18 -42.33 -29.47
N ASN A 638 -16.02 -42.81 -29.91
CA ASN A 638 -15.96 -43.95 -30.83
C ASN A 638 -15.92 -45.34 -30.15
N ASP A 639 -15.97 -45.41 -28.82
CA ASP A 639 -15.67 -46.64 -28.08
C ASP A 639 -16.69 -46.90 -26.95
N GLY A 640 -17.33 -48.07 -26.95
CA GLY A 640 -18.51 -48.45 -26.15
C GLY A 640 -18.41 -48.48 -24.61
N TYR A 641 -17.40 -47.83 -24.01
CA TYR A 641 -17.35 -47.62 -22.54
C TYR A 641 -18.18 -46.41 -22.10
N TRP A 642 -18.28 -45.39 -22.97
CA TRP A 642 -19.11 -44.20 -22.79
C TRP A 642 -19.97 -44.06 -24.03
N SER A 643 -21.04 -44.84 -24.17
CA SER A 643 -21.93 -44.79 -25.34
C SER A 643 -22.90 -43.61 -25.26
N ALA A 644 -22.37 -42.39 -25.24
CA ALA A 644 -23.17 -41.16 -25.23
C ALA A 644 -22.58 -40.16 -26.23
N SER A 645 -23.38 -39.76 -27.22
CA SER A 645 -23.09 -38.65 -28.13
C SER A 645 -23.98 -37.46 -27.77
N PRO A 646 -23.75 -36.80 -26.62
CA PRO A 646 -24.53 -35.64 -26.22
C PRO A 646 -24.28 -34.50 -27.23
N GLY A 647 -25.35 -34.06 -27.86
CA GLY A 647 -25.34 -32.91 -28.77
C GLY A 647 -25.94 -31.66 -28.14
N ASN A 648 -25.65 -30.51 -28.72
CA ASN A 648 -26.23 -29.22 -28.32
C ASN A 648 -25.87 -28.79 -26.88
N LEU A 649 -24.67 -29.11 -26.42
CA LEU A 649 -24.18 -28.71 -25.09
C LEU A 649 -23.76 -27.23 -25.10
N PRO A 650 -24.13 -26.42 -24.10
CA PRO A 650 -23.74 -25.02 -24.05
C PRO A 650 -22.23 -24.88 -23.82
N LEU A 651 -21.55 -24.08 -24.66
CA LEU A 651 -20.13 -23.77 -24.49
C LEU A 651 -19.88 -22.90 -23.25
N VAL A 652 -20.84 -22.05 -22.89
CA VAL A 652 -20.74 -21.13 -21.76
C VAL A 652 -21.96 -21.29 -20.86
N VAL A 653 -21.72 -21.47 -19.56
CA VAL A 653 -22.77 -21.46 -18.53
C VAL A 653 -22.50 -20.34 -17.52
N ARG A 654 -23.50 -19.99 -16.71
CA ARG A 654 -23.30 -19.06 -15.59
C ARG A 654 -22.98 -19.83 -14.32
N HIS A 655 -22.00 -19.35 -13.57
CA HIS A 655 -21.69 -19.89 -12.25
C HIS A 655 -22.89 -19.66 -11.31
N PRO A 656 -23.39 -20.68 -10.57
CA PRO A 656 -24.61 -20.56 -9.77
C PRO A 656 -24.49 -19.55 -8.63
N VAL A 657 -23.31 -19.44 -7.99
CA VAL A 657 -23.06 -18.48 -6.89
C VAL A 657 -22.67 -17.08 -7.38
N THR A 658 -21.72 -16.95 -8.31
CA THR A 658 -21.16 -15.65 -8.71
C THR A 658 -21.83 -15.02 -9.94
N GLY A 659 -22.63 -15.78 -10.70
CA GLY A 659 -23.29 -15.33 -11.94
C GLY A 659 -22.35 -15.11 -13.14
N LEU A 660 -21.04 -15.30 -12.96
CA LEU A 660 -20.02 -15.07 -13.99
C LEU A 660 -20.05 -16.16 -15.06
N ALA A 661 -19.67 -15.80 -16.30
CA ALA A 661 -19.54 -16.74 -17.41
C ALA A 661 -18.42 -17.76 -17.12
N CYS A 662 -18.74 -19.04 -17.34
CA CYS A 662 -17.86 -20.18 -17.14
C CYS A 662 -17.82 -21.04 -18.41
N LEU A 663 -16.61 -21.37 -18.86
CA LEU A 663 -16.38 -22.17 -20.05
C LEU A 663 -16.64 -23.65 -19.75
N ARG A 664 -17.51 -24.28 -20.51
CA ARG A 664 -17.79 -25.72 -20.50
C ARG A 664 -17.29 -26.33 -21.78
N TRP A 665 -16.08 -26.88 -21.72
CA TRP A 665 -15.37 -27.35 -22.90
C TRP A 665 -14.63 -28.65 -22.63
N HIS A 666 -14.49 -29.46 -23.68
CA HIS A 666 -13.61 -30.60 -23.73
C HIS A 666 -12.71 -30.54 -24.95
N GLU A 667 -11.42 -30.79 -24.75
CA GLU A 667 -10.46 -30.80 -25.85
C GLU A 667 -10.69 -31.97 -26.82
N PRO A 668 -10.64 -31.75 -28.14
CA PRO A 668 -10.56 -32.84 -29.11
C PRO A 668 -9.37 -33.76 -28.83
N TRP A 669 -9.63 -35.07 -28.77
CA TRP A 669 -8.65 -36.06 -28.34
C TRP A 669 -8.63 -37.26 -29.29
N ASP A 670 -7.65 -37.28 -30.19
CA ASP A 670 -7.55 -38.30 -31.23
C ASP A 670 -6.70 -39.51 -30.81
N ALA A 671 -6.71 -40.56 -31.66
CA ALA A 671 -5.92 -41.77 -31.45
C ALA A 671 -4.40 -41.55 -31.45
N ARG A 672 -3.92 -40.37 -31.88
CA ARG A 672 -2.49 -40.00 -31.80
C ARG A 672 -2.12 -39.56 -30.37
N LYS A 673 -3.06 -38.95 -29.65
CA LYS A 673 -2.86 -38.46 -28.27
C LYS A 673 -3.13 -39.51 -27.19
N THR A 674 -3.90 -40.56 -27.49
CA THR A 674 -4.25 -41.59 -26.49
C THR A 674 -4.34 -43.01 -27.05
N LYS A 675 -4.12 -44.00 -26.18
CA LYS A 675 -4.44 -45.42 -26.43
C LYS A 675 -5.79 -45.83 -25.83
N PHE A 676 -6.48 -44.89 -25.19
CA PHE A 676 -7.82 -45.05 -24.60
C PHE A 676 -8.87 -44.40 -25.50
N SER A 677 -10.04 -44.08 -24.95
CA SER A 677 -11.15 -43.50 -25.68
C SER A 677 -10.78 -42.23 -26.45
N THR A 678 -11.22 -42.18 -27.72
CA THR A 678 -11.10 -41.00 -28.57
C THR A 678 -12.35 -40.12 -28.48
N PHE A 679 -12.15 -38.81 -28.53
CA PHE A 679 -13.19 -37.80 -28.39
C PHE A 679 -13.17 -36.86 -29.59
N LYS A 680 -14.21 -36.95 -30.42
CA LYS A 680 -14.43 -36.02 -31.53
C LYS A 680 -15.39 -34.92 -31.06
N ILE A 681 -14.93 -33.69 -31.15
CA ILE A 681 -15.66 -32.49 -30.71
C ILE A 681 -16.02 -31.67 -31.94
N VAL A 682 -17.26 -31.21 -32.02
CA VAL A 682 -17.74 -30.34 -33.11
C VAL A 682 -18.46 -29.15 -32.49
N ILE A 683 -18.16 -27.93 -32.93
CA ILE A 683 -18.95 -26.75 -32.60
C ILE A 683 -20.11 -26.67 -33.59
N ASP A 684 -21.35 -26.59 -33.09
CA ASP A 684 -22.55 -26.82 -33.90
C ASP A 684 -22.94 -25.60 -34.74
N ASN A 685 -22.73 -24.39 -34.21
CA ASN A 685 -23.35 -23.15 -34.71
C ASN A 685 -22.38 -21.95 -34.77
N GLU A 686 -21.08 -22.19 -34.94
CA GLU A 686 -20.06 -21.15 -35.03
C GLU A 686 -18.88 -21.57 -35.92
N GLU A 687 -18.03 -20.62 -36.31
CA GLU A 687 -16.90 -20.88 -37.19
C GLU A 687 -15.90 -21.90 -36.59
N PRO A 688 -15.36 -22.84 -37.39
CA PRO A 688 -14.40 -23.85 -36.92
C PRO A 688 -13.16 -23.29 -36.21
N GLY A 689 -12.74 -22.07 -36.59
CA GLY A 689 -11.59 -21.39 -35.98
C GLY A 689 -11.75 -21.11 -34.47
N LEU A 690 -12.97 -21.11 -33.94
CA LEU A 690 -13.22 -20.99 -32.50
C LEU A 690 -12.60 -22.15 -31.72
N MET A 691 -12.57 -23.36 -32.27
CA MET A 691 -11.96 -24.52 -31.59
C MET A 691 -10.46 -24.31 -31.34
N ASP A 692 -9.75 -23.76 -32.33
CA ASP A 692 -8.32 -23.47 -32.22
C ASP A 692 -8.05 -22.37 -31.19
N VAL A 693 -8.92 -21.35 -31.13
CA VAL A 693 -8.83 -20.28 -30.15
C VAL A 693 -9.09 -20.78 -28.73
N VAL A 694 -10.13 -21.59 -28.52
CA VAL A 694 -10.43 -22.19 -27.22
C VAL A 694 -9.28 -23.10 -26.78
N GLY A 695 -8.78 -23.94 -27.69
CA GLY A 695 -7.63 -24.81 -27.46
C GLY A 695 -6.37 -24.01 -27.09
N ALA A 696 -6.01 -22.97 -27.83
CA ALA A 696 -4.82 -22.17 -27.55
C ALA A 696 -4.93 -21.42 -26.23
N LEU A 697 -6.06 -20.75 -25.97
CA LEU A 697 -6.25 -19.92 -24.77
C LEU A 697 -6.31 -20.73 -23.48
N THR A 698 -6.90 -21.93 -23.51
CA THR A 698 -6.98 -22.79 -22.32
C THR A 698 -5.60 -23.27 -21.83
N TYR A 699 -4.57 -23.22 -22.66
CA TYR A 699 -3.17 -23.51 -22.28
C TYR A 699 -2.28 -22.26 -22.15
N ASP A 700 -2.78 -21.06 -22.46
CA ASP A 700 -2.03 -19.80 -22.36
C ASP A 700 -1.57 -19.55 -20.91
N TYR A 701 -0.32 -19.10 -20.72
CA TYR A 701 0.26 -18.81 -19.40
C TYR A 701 -0.46 -17.70 -18.63
N ARG A 702 -1.25 -16.87 -19.30
CA ARG A 702 -2.09 -15.82 -18.70
C ARG A 702 -3.44 -16.36 -18.21
N VAL A 703 -3.84 -17.56 -18.64
CA VAL A 703 -5.14 -18.18 -18.32
C VAL A 703 -4.97 -19.43 -17.44
N CYS A 704 -3.93 -20.21 -17.71
CA CYS A 704 -3.70 -21.53 -17.13
C CYS A 704 -2.57 -21.52 -16.11
N VAL A 705 -2.89 -21.90 -14.87
CA VAL A 705 -1.89 -22.19 -13.85
C VAL A 705 -1.34 -23.61 -14.05
N ARG A 706 -0.02 -23.76 -13.92
CA ARG A 706 0.69 -25.06 -13.97
C ARG A 706 1.17 -25.39 -12.57
N PHE A 707 0.48 -26.33 -11.94
CA PHE A 707 0.70 -26.68 -10.55
C PHE A 707 1.57 -27.93 -10.43
N ALA A 708 2.62 -27.84 -9.60
CA ALA A 708 3.45 -28.96 -9.20
C ALA A 708 3.10 -29.35 -7.76
N TRP A 709 2.75 -30.62 -7.59
CA TRP A 709 2.35 -31.20 -6.31
C TRP A 709 3.54 -31.39 -5.37
N GLU A 710 3.29 -31.23 -4.08
CA GLU A 710 4.13 -31.73 -2.99
C GLU A 710 3.33 -32.78 -2.19
N SER A 711 4.01 -33.79 -1.65
CA SER A 711 3.33 -34.78 -0.79
C SER A 711 2.70 -34.08 0.42
N GLY A 712 1.43 -34.41 0.68
CA GLY A 712 0.61 -33.79 1.72
C GLY A 712 -0.16 -32.55 1.29
N ASP A 713 -0.02 -32.08 0.04
CA ASP A 713 -0.86 -30.99 -0.49
C ASP A 713 -2.33 -31.41 -0.55
N VAL A 714 -3.21 -30.51 -0.15
CA VAL A 714 -4.66 -30.62 -0.36
C VAL A 714 -5.11 -29.50 -1.27
N LEU A 715 -5.89 -29.79 -2.30
CA LEU A 715 -6.37 -28.82 -3.28
C LEU A 715 -7.89 -28.88 -3.38
N VAL A 716 -8.53 -27.72 -3.31
CA VAL A 716 -9.95 -27.54 -3.61
C VAL A 716 -10.07 -26.75 -4.90
N SER A 717 -10.70 -27.36 -5.90
CA SER A 717 -11.01 -26.73 -7.19
C SER A 717 -12.51 -26.56 -7.32
N ASP A 718 -12.95 -25.36 -7.66
CA ASP A 718 -14.28 -25.12 -8.23
C ASP A 718 -14.30 -25.66 -9.67
N ASN A 719 -14.96 -26.79 -9.87
CA ASN A 719 -15.08 -27.48 -11.16
C ASN A 719 -16.09 -26.79 -12.09
N ILE A 720 -16.80 -25.76 -11.63
CA ILE A 720 -17.68 -24.95 -12.47
C ILE A 720 -16.86 -23.92 -13.25
N SER A 721 -15.97 -23.20 -12.56
CA SER A 721 -15.18 -22.12 -13.15
C SER A 721 -13.84 -22.56 -13.75
N MET A 722 -13.37 -23.77 -13.44
CA MET A 722 -12.08 -24.28 -13.89
C MET A 722 -12.20 -25.46 -14.84
N LEU A 723 -11.45 -25.40 -15.94
CA LEU A 723 -11.06 -26.60 -16.68
C LEU A 723 -9.73 -27.10 -16.15
N HIS A 724 -9.46 -28.39 -16.30
CA HIS A 724 -8.23 -28.99 -15.82
C HIS A 724 -7.71 -30.10 -16.74
N THR A 725 -6.41 -30.35 -16.64
CA THR A 725 -5.70 -31.44 -17.30
C THR A 725 -4.41 -31.78 -16.56
N ARG A 726 -3.64 -32.74 -17.07
CA ARG A 726 -2.30 -33.08 -16.62
C ARG A 726 -1.35 -33.30 -17.79
N THR A 727 -0.11 -32.88 -17.64
CA THR A 727 0.96 -33.20 -18.59
C THR A 727 1.41 -34.65 -18.43
N ALA A 728 1.90 -35.27 -19.51
CA ALA A 728 2.54 -36.58 -19.43
C ALA A 728 3.81 -36.53 -18.55
N TYR A 729 4.05 -37.60 -17.78
CA TYR A 729 5.31 -37.75 -17.04
C TYR A 729 6.44 -38.13 -18.00
N ARG A 730 7.60 -37.53 -17.83
CA ARG A 730 8.81 -37.86 -18.61
C ARG A 730 9.56 -39.06 -18.02
N ARG A 731 9.36 -39.34 -16.73
CA ARG A 731 9.99 -40.45 -16.00
C ARG A 731 8.93 -41.37 -15.38
N ASN A 732 9.26 -42.65 -15.21
CA ASN A 732 8.43 -43.59 -14.46
C ASN A 732 8.50 -43.18 -12.98
N CYS A 733 7.43 -42.59 -12.45
CA CYS A 733 7.38 -42.10 -11.07
C CYS A 733 6.06 -42.49 -10.39
N ASP A 734 6.15 -42.83 -9.11
CA ASP A 734 4.99 -43.14 -8.27
C ASP A 734 4.34 -41.82 -7.82
N ARG A 735 3.35 -41.34 -8.60
CA ARG A 735 2.44 -40.26 -8.18
C ARG A 735 1.09 -40.86 -7.82
N GLU A 736 0.60 -40.50 -6.64
CA GLU A 736 -0.70 -40.93 -6.14
C GLU A 736 -1.46 -39.72 -5.61
N LEU A 737 -2.61 -39.45 -6.24
CA LEU A 737 -3.59 -38.47 -5.77
C LEU A 737 -4.88 -39.19 -5.42
N TRP A 738 -5.51 -38.79 -4.33
CA TRP A 738 -6.91 -39.12 -4.06
C TRP A 738 -7.78 -37.96 -4.48
N ARG A 739 -8.98 -38.26 -5.00
CA ARG A 739 -9.96 -37.26 -5.45
C ARG A 739 -11.35 -37.61 -4.94
N ILE A 740 -12.05 -36.61 -4.40
CA ILE A 740 -13.48 -36.68 -4.05
C ILE A 740 -14.22 -35.56 -4.79
N HIS A 741 -15.33 -35.91 -5.44
CA HIS A 741 -16.29 -34.94 -5.95
C HIS A 741 -17.23 -34.48 -4.84
N CYS A 742 -17.49 -33.17 -4.77
CA CYS A 742 -18.26 -32.52 -3.71
C CYS A 742 -19.30 -31.57 -4.36
N ASP A 743 -20.48 -31.47 -3.75
CA ASP A 743 -21.61 -30.66 -4.25
C ASP A 743 -22.21 -29.72 -3.20
#